data_AF-A0A1B8YCV8-F1
#
_entry.id   AF-A0A1B8YCV8-F1
#
_cell.length_a   1.000
_cell.length_b   1.000
_cell.length_c   1.000
_cell.angle_alpha   90.00
_cell.angle_beta   90.00
_cell.angle_gamma   90.00
#
_symmetry.space_group_name_H-M   'P 1'
#
loop_
_entity.id
_entity.type
_entity.pdbx_description
1 polymer ?
#
loop_
_entity_poly.entity_id
_entity_poly.type
_entity_poly.pdbx_seq_one_letter_code
_entity_poly.pdbx_strand_id
1 'polypeptide(L)'
;MLLGQKNRFLQVIGSLSDIVALSKIEGEERLSQPYSFSAQLYSNADWDKLESHIGKPLAFRLGEAPNHRIVHGILTELRQQGFSDGQFCYQARIEPWLKMLTLTHNLRVYQRVSVPDMVCDIFRKRGFNDVEVALKSRYPKLEYCMQYKESDFDFVTRQLEQAGIFYFFRHEEGRHVLVLADHPSTFINAPLAVLPYQSKIGDQQGYGLRAWHIHRTMIPGTAEMNGYNVKSAAAISASAKANSGYSTNPKLSIYDDRRQEERNQLEAQATLCMEQWESQSYYARAVNSYPGLQVGHQFTLKGHTSADGRYAVGHQRLKAENNLEEGELLFSSQVTLFPANKAFRPRSSVTRPYISGVLSALVVGPKSEEIHTDQQGRIKIQFHWDKEHKKDDDSSCWIRVSQFWNGAKFGAQFVPRVGSEVLVSFIDGDPDSPLVTGTVYNGVKMPPFALPGQKTQSGIATRSSAKGTVEQGHQFCFEDKKGQEFILLHSQKDMRLKAKNDFSAQIDRNVLWEIQEKRDTQIKKGNDTLTLSAGNYELEVSRGNAKINVGQQCTITANQGIELKVGASKLSITPSGITIKAPSVTVEGSGKLALKSGGMAELTGTTVKVEGSAMAQLKGGIVQVDATGIAMVKGALTKIG
;
A
#
# COMPACT_ATOMS: atom_id res chain seq x y z
N MET A 1 4.49 -0.61 -68.88
CA MET A 1 5.58 -0.52 -67.89
C MET A 1 4.95 -0.62 -66.49
N LEU A 2 5.16 -1.73 -65.79
CA LEU A 2 4.47 -2.08 -64.52
C LEU A 2 4.78 -1.15 -63.33
N LEU A 3 5.74 -0.23 -63.42
CA LEU A 3 6.03 0.77 -62.37
C LEU A 3 5.39 2.15 -62.58
N GLY A 4 4.90 2.48 -63.79
CA GLY A 4 4.28 3.78 -64.03
C GLY A 4 2.91 3.89 -63.35
N GLN A 5 2.79 4.66 -62.27
CA GLN A 5 1.58 4.69 -61.42
C GLN A 5 0.53 5.75 -61.81
N LYS A 6 0.79 6.58 -62.83
CA LYS A 6 -0.18 7.57 -63.33
C LYS A 6 -1.43 6.85 -63.84
N ASN A 7 -2.62 7.34 -63.48
CA ASN A 7 -3.94 6.78 -63.80
C ASN A 7 -4.22 5.36 -63.25
N ARG A 8 -3.50 4.94 -62.21
CA ARG A 8 -3.80 3.69 -61.50
C ARG A 8 -4.84 3.89 -60.41
N PHE A 9 -5.68 2.87 -60.24
CA PHE A 9 -6.65 2.82 -59.15
C PHE A 9 -5.96 2.71 -57.78
N LEU A 10 -4.85 1.95 -57.72
CA LEU A 10 -4.00 1.83 -56.55
C LEU A 10 -2.64 2.49 -56.80
N GLN A 11 -2.20 3.34 -55.87
CA GLN A 11 -0.90 4.02 -55.96
C GLN A 11 -0.14 3.95 -54.65
N VAL A 12 1.18 3.82 -54.74
CA VAL A 12 2.12 4.09 -53.65
C VAL A 12 2.38 5.59 -53.56
N ILE A 13 2.35 6.14 -52.35
CA ILE A 13 2.66 7.55 -52.08
C ILE A 13 4.03 7.64 -51.39
N GLY A 14 4.77 8.70 -51.70
CA GLY A 14 6.05 8.99 -51.05
C GLY A 14 7.27 8.44 -51.80
N SER A 15 8.40 8.32 -51.09
CA SER A 15 9.72 8.03 -51.67
C SER A 15 9.83 6.68 -52.38
N LEU A 16 8.93 5.73 -52.10
CA LEU A 16 8.91 4.42 -52.75
C LEU A 16 8.10 4.39 -54.05
N SER A 17 7.38 5.46 -54.39
CA SER A 17 6.48 5.50 -55.54
C SER A 17 7.18 5.34 -56.91
N ASP A 18 8.46 5.67 -57.00
CA ASP A 18 9.23 5.51 -58.26
C ASP A 18 9.80 4.09 -58.44
N ILE A 19 9.88 3.31 -57.37
CA ILE A 19 10.54 2.00 -57.37
C ILE A 19 9.60 0.84 -57.03
N VAL A 20 8.41 1.12 -56.49
CA VAL A 20 7.42 0.13 -56.08
C VAL A 20 6.05 0.49 -56.62
N ALA A 21 5.37 -0.49 -57.20
CA ALA A 21 3.98 -0.39 -57.64
C ALA A 21 3.05 -1.26 -56.77
N LEU A 22 1.91 -0.72 -56.36
CA LEU A 22 0.88 -1.46 -55.63
C LEU A 22 -0.02 -2.22 -56.61
N SER A 23 -0.14 -3.55 -56.45
CA SER A 23 -1.03 -4.39 -57.27
C SER A 23 -2.35 -4.70 -56.57
N LYS A 24 -2.29 -5.00 -55.28
CA LYS A 24 -3.43 -5.44 -54.49
C LYS A 24 -3.24 -5.03 -53.05
N ILE A 25 -4.33 -4.66 -52.39
CA ILE A 25 -4.37 -4.43 -50.95
C ILE A 25 -5.60 -5.09 -50.35
N GLU A 26 -5.39 -5.78 -49.25
CA GLU A 26 -6.45 -6.39 -48.46
C GLU A 26 -6.16 -6.22 -46.98
N GLY A 27 -7.21 -6.04 -46.18
CA GLY A 27 -7.01 -5.84 -44.75
C GLY A 27 -8.29 -5.46 -44.03
N GLU A 28 -8.13 -5.19 -42.75
CA GLU A 28 -9.25 -4.83 -41.89
C GLU A 28 -8.92 -3.66 -40.96
N GLU A 29 -9.97 -2.90 -40.65
CA GLU A 29 -9.98 -1.78 -39.73
C GLU A 29 -11.16 -1.96 -38.79
N ARG A 30 -11.00 -1.63 -37.51
CA ARG A 30 -12.09 -1.75 -36.52
C ARG A 30 -11.96 -0.70 -35.43
N LEU A 31 -13.09 -0.24 -34.90
CA LEU A 31 -13.08 0.60 -33.71
C LEU A 31 -12.39 -0.12 -32.56
N SER A 32 -11.48 0.59 -31.91
CA SER A 32 -10.69 0.11 -30.77
C SER A 32 -9.79 -1.08 -31.07
N GLN A 33 -9.38 -1.28 -32.34
CA GLN A 33 -8.33 -2.22 -32.70
C GLN A 33 -7.37 -1.59 -33.72
N PRO A 34 -6.06 -1.96 -33.71
CA PRO A 34 -5.14 -1.58 -34.78
C PRO A 34 -5.63 -2.14 -36.12
N TYR A 35 -5.59 -1.32 -37.18
CA TYR A 35 -5.78 -1.85 -38.52
C TYR A 35 -4.57 -2.69 -38.95
N SER A 36 -4.78 -3.59 -39.91
CA SER A 36 -3.71 -4.36 -40.54
C SER A 36 -4.02 -4.56 -42.01
N PHE A 37 -3.12 -4.09 -42.88
CA PHE A 37 -3.23 -4.19 -44.33
C PHE A 37 -2.07 -4.99 -44.91
N SER A 38 -2.39 -5.98 -45.73
CA SER A 38 -1.46 -6.71 -46.58
C SER A 38 -1.51 -6.13 -47.99
N ALA A 39 -0.39 -5.60 -48.46
CA ALA A 39 -0.22 -5.04 -49.79
C ALA A 39 0.72 -5.92 -50.63
N GLN A 40 0.28 -6.29 -51.84
CA GLN A 40 1.12 -6.92 -52.85
C GLN A 40 1.76 -5.84 -53.72
N LEU A 41 3.07 -5.88 -53.80
CA LEU A 41 3.92 -4.86 -54.39
C LEU A 41 4.81 -5.47 -55.47
N TYR A 42 4.93 -4.80 -56.61
CA TYR A 42 5.94 -5.14 -57.63
C TYR A 42 7.05 -4.11 -57.60
N SER A 43 8.31 -4.56 -57.67
CA SER A 43 9.47 -3.68 -57.64
C SER A 43 10.63 -4.20 -58.49
N ASN A 44 11.42 -3.25 -59.02
CA ASN A 44 12.73 -3.56 -59.62
C ASN A 44 13.87 -3.46 -58.59
N ALA A 45 13.57 -3.06 -57.35
CA ALA A 45 14.53 -3.04 -56.26
C ALA A 45 14.75 -4.45 -55.71
N ASP A 46 15.98 -4.73 -55.29
CA ASP A 46 16.32 -5.96 -54.58
C ASP A 46 15.83 -5.95 -53.12
N TRP A 47 16.00 -7.09 -52.45
CA TRP A 47 15.60 -7.28 -51.06
C TRP A 47 16.21 -6.23 -50.13
N ASP A 48 17.53 -6.02 -50.21
CA ASP A 48 18.27 -5.14 -49.29
C ASP A 48 17.74 -3.70 -49.30
N LYS A 49 17.39 -3.19 -50.49
CA LYS A 49 16.83 -1.84 -50.63
C LYS A 49 15.46 -1.73 -49.96
N LEU A 50 14.59 -2.72 -50.08
CA LEU A 50 13.24 -2.68 -49.52
C LEU A 50 13.19 -3.07 -48.04
N GLU A 51 14.02 -4.01 -47.59
CA GLU A 51 14.11 -4.40 -46.17
C GLU A 51 14.51 -3.21 -45.30
N SER A 52 15.39 -2.33 -45.79
CA SER A 52 15.77 -1.09 -45.09
C SER A 52 14.61 -0.13 -44.79
N HIS A 53 13.41 -0.40 -45.31
CA HIS A 53 12.18 0.37 -45.05
C HIS A 53 11.28 -0.25 -43.98
N ILE A 54 11.59 -1.44 -43.45
CA ILE A 54 10.87 -1.99 -42.30
C ILE A 54 10.98 -1.00 -41.13
N GLY A 55 9.85 -0.77 -40.44
CA GLY A 55 9.72 0.22 -39.37
C GLY A 55 9.54 1.67 -39.86
N LYS A 56 9.57 1.94 -41.17
CA LYS A 56 9.33 3.27 -41.74
C LYS A 56 7.87 3.44 -42.22
N PRO A 57 7.39 4.70 -42.32
CA PRO A 57 6.06 4.98 -42.86
C PRO A 57 5.91 4.57 -44.32
N LEU A 58 4.72 4.08 -44.68
CA LEU A 58 4.30 3.73 -46.03
C LEU A 58 2.83 4.09 -46.23
N ALA A 59 2.53 4.71 -47.37
CA ALA A 59 1.18 5.18 -47.69
C ALA A 59 0.71 4.72 -49.08
N PHE A 60 -0.58 4.44 -49.17
CA PHE A 60 -1.26 4.04 -50.40
C PHE A 60 -2.49 4.90 -50.65
N ARG A 61 -2.74 5.21 -51.93
CA ARG A 61 -3.99 5.80 -52.41
C ARG A 61 -4.85 4.72 -53.03
N LEU A 62 -6.10 4.61 -52.59
CA LEU A 62 -7.10 3.69 -53.13
C LEU A 62 -8.22 4.51 -53.76
N GLY A 63 -8.46 4.34 -55.06
CA GLY A 63 -9.50 5.05 -55.81
C GLY A 63 -9.00 6.28 -56.55
N GLU A 64 -9.87 6.84 -57.38
CA GLU A 64 -9.60 8.04 -58.19
C GLU A 64 -10.14 9.29 -57.49
N ALA A 65 -9.47 10.43 -57.67
CA ALA A 65 -9.97 11.69 -57.15
C ALA A 65 -11.31 12.06 -57.81
N PRO A 66 -12.30 12.60 -57.07
CA PRO A 66 -12.27 12.96 -55.65
C PRO A 66 -12.61 11.81 -54.67
N ASN A 67 -12.96 10.63 -55.18
CA ASN A 67 -13.54 9.50 -54.43
C ASN A 67 -12.48 8.48 -53.96
N HIS A 68 -11.37 8.98 -53.41
CA HIS A 68 -10.25 8.15 -52.97
C HIS A 68 -10.11 8.12 -51.45
N ARG A 69 -9.32 7.17 -50.93
CA ARG A 69 -8.84 7.17 -49.55
C ARG A 69 -7.33 6.98 -49.50
N ILE A 70 -6.75 7.47 -48.40
CA ILE A 70 -5.37 7.18 -48.02
C ILE A 70 -5.36 6.04 -47.00
N VAL A 71 -4.41 5.14 -47.16
CA VAL A 71 -4.01 4.14 -46.16
C VAL A 71 -2.55 4.42 -45.82
N HIS A 72 -2.32 5.04 -44.66
CA HIS A 72 -0.98 5.35 -44.15
C HIS A 72 -0.70 4.52 -42.92
N GLY A 73 0.44 3.82 -42.85
CA GLY A 73 0.91 3.10 -41.67
C GLY A 73 2.41 2.86 -41.67
N ILE A 74 2.88 1.97 -40.79
CA ILE A 74 4.28 1.57 -40.70
C ILE A 74 4.44 0.20 -41.34
N LEU A 75 5.48 0.01 -42.17
CA LEU A 75 5.84 -1.30 -42.71
C LEU A 75 6.33 -2.22 -41.58
N THR A 76 5.52 -3.18 -41.14
CA THR A 76 5.84 -4.08 -40.03
C THR A 76 6.36 -5.44 -40.46
N GLU A 77 6.05 -5.84 -41.69
CA GLU A 77 6.52 -7.10 -42.26
C GLU A 77 6.73 -6.93 -43.76
N LEU A 78 7.80 -7.53 -44.29
CA LEU A 78 8.07 -7.62 -45.72
C LEU A 78 8.39 -9.08 -46.06
N ARG A 79 7.79 -9.61 -47.13
CA ARG A 79 8.07 -10.95 -47.66
C ARG A 79 8.30 -10.87 -49.14
N GLN A 80 9.36 -11.47 -49.66
CA GLN A 80 9.53 -11.66 -51.10
C GLN A 80 8.83 -12.95 -51.52
N GLN A 81 7.85 -12.86 -52.42
CA GLN A 81 7.00 -13.98 -52.82
C GLN A 81 7.40 -14.61 -54.15
N GLY A 82 8.23 -13.94 -54.95
CA GLY A 82 8.70 -14.48 -56.23
C GLY A 82 9.24 -13.41 -57.16
N PHE A 83 9.44 -13.79 -58.42
CA PHE A 83 9.88 -12.92 -59.51
C PHE A 83 9.01 -13.21 -60.74
N SER A 84 8.33 -12.18 -61.26
CA SER A 84 7.42 -12.27 -62.41
C SER A 84 7.59 -11.05 -63.30
N ASP A 85 7.52 -11.23 -64.63
CA ASP A 85 7.62 -10.17 -65.64
C ASP A 85 8.81 -9.21 -65.46
N GLY A 86 9.95 -9.75 -65.02
CA GLY A 86 11.17 -8.97 -64.80
C GLY A 86 11.19 -8.17 -63.49
N GLN A 87 10.25 -8.41 -62.58
CA GLN A 87 10.09 -7.68 -61.31
C GLN A 87 9.97 -8.63 -60.13
N PHE A 88 10.46 -8.21 -58.96
CA PHE A 88 10.22 -8.92 -57.71
C PHE A 88 8.81 -8.63 -57.20
N CYS A 89 8.14 -9.67 -56.71
CA CYS A 89 6.85 -9.57 -56.03
C CYS A 89 7.08 -9.61 -54.52
N TYR A 90 6.57 -8.61 -53.81
CA TYR A 90 6.63 -8.49 -52.37
C TYR A 90 5.25 -8.45 -51.75
N GLN A 91 5.12 -8.98 -50.54
CA GLN A 91 4.00 -8.75 -49.66
C GLN A 91 4.46 -7.91 -48.47
N ALA A 92 3.86 -6.74 -48.32
CA ALA A 92 4.12 -5.81 -47.23
C ALA A 92 2.93 -5.77 -46.27
N ARG A 93 3.17 -5.88 -44.97
CA ARG A 93 2.18 -5.61 -43.93
C ARG A 93 2.34 -4.21 -43.38
N ILE A 94 1.23 -3.48 -43.31
CA ILE A 94 1.16 -2.11 -42.81
C ILE A 94 0.19 -2.03 -41.65
N GLU A 95 0.67 -1.48 -40.53
CA GLU A 95 -0.06 -1.36 -39.25
C GLU A 95 0.19 0.02 -38.62
N PRO A 96 -0.68 0.49 -37.70
CA PRO A 96 -0.47 1.77 -37.05
C PRO A 96 0.68 1.74 -36.06
N TRP A 97 1.20 2.92 -35.71
CA TRP A 97 2.23 3.05 -34.67
C TRP A 97 1.79 2.46 -33.33
N LEU A 98 0.48 2.44 -33.04
CA LEU A 98 -0.08 1.84 -31.84
C LEU A 98 0.27 0.34 -31.73
N LYS A 99 0.40 -0.35 -32.86
CA LYS A 99 0.82 -1.77 -32.90
C LYS A 99 2.26 -1.95 -32.41
N MET A 100 3.13 -0.94 -32.56
CA MET A 100 4.54 -1.03 -32.11
C MET A 100 4.64 -1.19 -30.59
N LEU A 101 3.61 -0.74 -29.86
CA LEU A 101 3.53 -0.89 -28.40
C LEU A 101 3.38 -2.36 -27.96
N THR A 102 3.10 -3.30 -28.88
CA THR A 102 3.12 -4.75 -28.60
C THR A 102 4.54 -5.30 -28.45
N LEU A 103 5.55 -4.57 -28.96
CA LEU A 103 6.96 -4.94 -28.86
C LEU A 103 7.59 -4.53 -27.52
N THR A 104 6.79 -4.08 -26.56
CA THR A 104 7.25 -3.70 -25.23
C THR A 104 6.65 -4.62 -24.18
N HIS A 105 7.29 -4.69 -23.01
CA HIS A 105 6.78 -5.42 -21.85
C HIS A 105 7.30 -4.71 -20.60
N ASN A 106 6.42 -4.19 -19.75
CA ASN A 106 6.83 -3.24 -18.71
C ASN A 106 6.17 -3.51 -17.35
N LEU A 107 6.77 -2.87 -16.34
CA LEU A 107 6.29 -2.76 -14.98
C LEU A 107 6.29 -1.27 -14.63
N ARG A 108 5.12 -0.70 -14.33
CA ARG A 108 4.98 0.72 -13.98
C ARG A 108 3.93 0.93 -12.91
N VAL A 109 4.14 1.98 -12.12
CA VAL A 109 3.15 2.50 -11.18
C VAL A 109 2.71 3.87 -11.67
N TYR A 110 1.41 4.11 -11.66
CA TYR A 110 0.80 5.40 -11.91
C TYR A 110 -0.06 5.78 -10.70
N GLN A 111 -0.07 7.06 -10.36
CA GLN A 111 -0.89 7.57 -9.26
C GLN A 111 -1.39 8.97 -9.55
N ARG A 112 -2.57 9.29 -9.04
CA ARG A 112 -3.23 10.60 -9.18
C ARG A 112 -3.27 11.10 -10.64
N VAL A 113 -3.46 10.19 -11.59
CA VAL A 113 -3.48 10.46 -13.03
C VAL A 113 -4.78 9.95 -13.66
N SER A 114 -5.33 10.67 -14.64
CA SER A 114 -6.50 10.21 -15.38
C SER A 114 -6.11 9.19 -16.46
N VAL A 115 -7.06 8.35 -16.90
CA VAL A 115 -6.78 7.36 -17.96
C VAL A 115 -6.27 8.02 -19.26
N PRO A 116 -6.90 9.08 -19.81
CA PRO A 116 -6.39 9.74 -21.01
C PRO A 116 -4.97 10.29 -20.84
N ASP A 117 -4.68 10.95 -19.71
CA ASP A 117 -3.36 11.53 -19.45
C ASP A 117 -2.28 10.45 -19.33
N MET A 118 -2.60 9.34 -18.67
CA MET A 118 -1.72 8.19 -18.51
C MET A 118 -1.40 7.53 -19.86
N VAL A 119 -2.42 7.30 -20.68
CA VAL A 119 -2.25 6.74 -22.03
C VAL A 119 -1.39 7.67 -22.90
N CYS A 120 -1.64 8.98 -22.86
CA CYS A 120 -0.83 9.96 -23.59
C CYS A 120 0.60 10.10 -23.06
N ASP A 121 0.84 9.90 -21.77
CA ASP A 121 2.19 9.80 -21.20
C ASP A 121 2.98 8.62 -21.79
N ILE A 122 2.35 7.45 -21.88
CA ILE A 122 2.96 6.25 -22.49
C ILE A 122 3.33 6.53 -23.94
N PHE A 123 2.41 7.09 -24.73
CA PHE A 123 2.67 7.40 -26.13
C PHE A 123 3.87 8.34 -26.31
N ARG A 124 3.90 9.44 -25.54
CA ARG A 124 5.01 10.40 -25.56
C ARG A 124 6.34 9.77 -25.15
N LYS A 125 6.36 8.95 -24.09
CA LYS A 125 7.57 8.21 -23.64
C LYS A 125 8.10 7.24 -24.70
N ARG A 126 7.24 6.79 -25.65
CA ARG A 126 7.63 5.94 -26.78
C ARG A 126 7.89 6.71 -28.08
N GLY A 127 7.80 8.03 -28.06
CA GLY A 127 8.07 8.89 -29.22
C GLY A 127 6.89 9.06 -30.17
N PHE A 128 5.68 8.64 -29.78
CA PHE A 128 4.49 8.78 -30.62
C PHE A 128 3.63 9.96 -30.16
N ASN A 129 3.39 10.90 -31.08
CA ASN A 129 2.65 12.14 -30.80
C ASN A 129 1.41 12.35 -31.69
N ASP A 130 1.20 11.49 -32.69
CA ASP A 130 0.05 11.56 -33.60
C ASP A 130 -1.20 10.97 -32.94
N VAL A 131 -1.67 11.64 -31.90
CA VAL A 131 -2.86 11.33 -31.12
C VAL A 131 -3.74 12.57 -30.97
N GLU A 132 -5.05 12.40 -31.18
CA GLU A 132 -6.07 13.41 -30.97
C GLU A 132 -7.00 12.97 -29.84
N VAL A 133 -7.11 13.78 -28.78
CA VAL A 133 -7.97 13.50 -27.63
C VAL A 133 -9.32 14.19 -27.82
N ALA A 134 -10.25 13.53 -28.52
CA ALA A 134 -11.57 14.05 -28.86
C ALA A 134 -12.65 13.65 -27.83
N LEU A 135 -12.34 13.73 -26.54
CA LEU A 135 -13.22 13.30 -25.45
C LEU A 135 -14.21 14.39 -25.04
N LYS A 136 -15.46 14.02 -24.73
CA LYS A 136 -16.51 14.94 -24.22
C LYS A 136 -16.76 14.78 -22.72
N SER A 137 -16.46 13.61 -22.17
CA SER A 137 -16.59 13.30 -20.74
C SER A 137 -15.36 13.75 -19.95
N ARG A 138 -15.52 13.88 -18.64
CA ARG A 138 -14.41 14.09 -17.70
C ARG A 138 -14.07 12.76 -17.03
N TYR A 139 -12.78 12.46 -16.93
CA TYR A 139 -12.28 11.21 -16.35
C TYR A 139 -11.67 11.46 -14.97
N PRO A 140 -12.04 10.67 -13.94
CA PRO A 140 -11.46 10.82 -12.61
C PRO A 140 -9.98 10.44 -12.63
N LYS A 141 -9.23 11.02 -11.70
CA LYS A 141 -7.85 10.62 -11.44
C LYS A 141 -7.87 9.31 -10.65
N LEU A 142 -7.17 8.30 -11.14
CA LEU A 142 -6.97 7.05 -10.43
C LEU A 142 -6.02 7.31 -9.26
N GLU A 143 -6.38 6.85 -8.06
CA GLU A 143 -5.48 6.96 -6.90
C GLU A 143 -4.21 6.12 -7.12
N TYR A 144 -4.38 4.93 -7.70
CA TYR A 144 -3.32 3.98 -7.98
C TYR A 144 -3.67 3.13 -9.20
N CYS A 145 -2.70 2.88 -10.07
CA CYS A 145 -2.83 1.95 -11.18
C CYS A 145 -1.46 1.35 -11.53
N MET A 146 -1.37 0.04 -11.70
CA MET A 146 -0.14 -0.66 -12.02
C MET A 146 -0.24 -1.30 -13.41
N GLN A 147 0.77 -1.04 -14.25
CA GLN A 147 1.07 -1.89 -15.40
C GLN A 147 1.94 -3.04 -14.90
N TYR A 148 1.45 -4.28 -15.00
CA TYR A 148 2.17 -5.44 -14.45
C TYR A 148 2.38 -6.55 -15.48
N LYS A 149 3.64 -6.72 -15.93
CA LYS A 149 4.03 -7.78 -16.88
C LYS A 149 3.11 -7.86 -18.10
N GLU A 150 2.83 -6.71 -18.67
CA GLU A 150 2.01 -6.57 -19.88
C GLU A 150 2.67 -5.60 -20.85
N SER A 151 2.32 -5.70 -22.13
CA SER A 151 2.82 -4.75 -23.13
C SER A 151 2.21 -3.36 -22.93
N ASP A 152 2.82 -2.33 -23.48
CA ASP A 152 2.20 -0.99 -23.46
C ASP A 152 0.89 -0.99 -24.24
N PHE A 153 0.79 -1.81 -25.30
CA PHE A 153 -0.43 -1.98 -26.07
C PHE A 153 -1.57 -2.57 -25.22
N ASP A 154 -1.30 -3.68 -24.53
CA ASP A 154 -2.31 -4.38 -23.71
C ASP A 154 -2.78 -3.49 -22.54
N PHE A 155 -1.83 -2.81 -21.88
CA PHE A 155 -2.14 -1.86 -20.82
C PHE A 155 -2.99 -0.69 -21.33
N VAL A 156 -2.59 -0.03 -22.41
CA VAL A 156 -3.38 1.06 -22.99
C VAL A 156 -4.77 0.57 -23.39
N THR A 157 -4.86 -0.59 -24.04
CA THR A 157 -6.13 -1.15 -24.50
C THR A 157 -7.07 -1.42 -23.32
N ARG A 158 -6.61 -2.12 -22.27
CA ARG A 158 -7.48 -2.40 -21.11
C ARG A 158 -7.90 -1.12 -20.39
N GLN A 159 -7.03 -0.10 -20.34
CA GLN A 159 -7.34 1.16 -19.66
C GLN A 159 -8.38 1.96 -20.43
N LEU A 160 -8.25 2.06 -21.76
CA LEU A 160 -9.25 2.69 -22.62
C LEU A 160 -10.59 1.94 -22.56
N GLU A 161 -10.56 0.60 -22.58
CA GLU A 161 -11.75 -0.25 -22.44
C GLU A 161 -12.49 -0.02 -21.11
N GLN A 162 -11.75 0.00 -20.01
CA GLN A 162 -12.31 0.25 -18.67
C GLN A 162 -12.82 1.67 -18.48
N ALA A 163 -12.30 2.63 -19.24
CA ALA A 163 -12.80 4.00 -19.28
C ALA A 163 -13.93 4.20 -20.29
N GLY A 164 -14.25 3.20 -21.12
CA GLY A 164 -15.26 3.32 -22.18
C GLY A 164 -14.82 4.20 -23.36
N ILE A 165 -13.52 4.46 -23.48
CA ILE A 165 -12.92 5.24 -24.56
C ILE A 165 -12.67 4.30 -25.72
N PHE A 166 -13.24 4.60 -26.87
CA PHE A 166 -12.92 3.92 -28.12
C PHE A 166 -11.91 4.74 -28.92
N TYR A 167 -11.30 4.10 -29.92
CA TYR A 167 -10.43 4.81 -30.84
C TYR A 167 -10.61 4.36 -32.28
N PHE A 168 -10.16 5.21 -33.20
CA PHE A 168 -10.04 4.91 -34.63
C PHE A 168 -8.86 5.69 -35.21
N PHE A 169 -8.56 5.45 -36.49
CA PHE A 169 -7.44 6.10 -37.16
C PHE A 169 -7.95 7.01 -38.28
N ARG A 170 -7.48 8.27 -38.30
CA ARG A 170 -7.63 9.16 -39.44
C ARG A 170 -6.33 9.09 -40.26
N HIS A 171 -6.46 8.76 -41.54
CA HIS A 171 -5.32 8.71 -42.45
C HIS A 171 -5.14 10.02 -43.21
N GLU A 172 -3.92 10.51 -43.24
CA GLU A 172 -3.45 11.68 -44.00
C GLU A 172 -2.27 11.21 -44.89
N GLU A 173 -1.90 11.96 -45.93
CA GLU A 173 -0.87 11.51 -46.88
C GLU A 173 0.48 11.19 -46.23
N GLY A 174 0.87 11.95 -45.20
CA GLY A 174 2.17 11.79 -44.52
C GLY A 174 2.11 11.18 -43.12
N ARG A 175 0.91 10.87 -42.59
CA ARG A 175 0.75 10.34 -41.22
C ARG A 175 -0.61 9.66 -41.01
N HIS A 176 -0.75 8.94 -39.90
CA HIS A 176 -2.05 8.53 -39.39
C HIS A 176 -2.20 9.01 -37.94
N VAL A 177 -3.38 9.51 -37.59
CA VAL A 177 -3.69 10.05 -36.27
C VAL A 177 -4.60 9.08 -35.54
N LEU A 178 -4.20 8.67 -34.34
CA LEU A 178 -5.05 7.93 -33.41
C LEU A 178 -6.05 8.89 -32.77
N VAL A 179 -7.35 8.72 -33.00
CA VAL A 179 -8.38 9.56 -32.40
C VAL A 179 -9.00 8.82 -31.21
N LEU A 180 -8.80 9.33 -30.00
CA LEU A 180 -9.45 8.84 -28.78
C LEU A 180 -10.80 9.54 -28.62
N ALA A 181 -11.88 8.76 -28.49
CA ALA A 181 -13.25 9.27 -28.51
C ALA A 181 -14.17 8.53 -27.53
N ASP A 182 -15.22 9.21 -27.08
CA ASP A 182 -16.22 8.68 -26.15
C ASP A 182 -17.66 9.10 -26.50
N HIS A 183 -17.88 9.83 -27.59
CA HIS A 183 -19.18 10.41 -27.92
C HIS A 183 -19.49 10.32 -29.42
N PRO A 184 -20.74 10.08 -29.85
CA PRO A 184 -21.07 9.92 -31.29
C PRO A 184 -20.74 11.13 -32.17
N SER A 185 -20.68 12.34 -31.59
CA SER A 185 -20.32 13.55 -32.35
C SER A 185 -18.87 13.61 -32.79
N THR A 186 -18.01 12.68 -32.36
CA THR A 186 -16.60 12.61 -32.77
C THR A 186 -16.42 11.86 -34.09
N PHE A 187 -17.45 11.16 -34.59
CA PHE A 187 -17.38 10.50 -35.89
C PHE A 187 -17.26 11.54 -37.01
N ILE A 188 -16.35 11.29 -37.95
CA ILE A 188 -16.04 12.21 -39.05
C ILE A 188 -17.04 12.00 -40.18
N ASN A 189 -17.54 13.04 -40.83
CA ASN A 189 -18.41 12.83 -42.00
C ASN A 189 -17.61 12.18 -43.14
N ALA A 190 -18.15 11.10 -43.71
CA ALA A 190 -17.59 10.51 -44.91
C ALA A 190 -17.54 11.55 -46.05
N PRO A 191 -16.54 11.53 -46.94
CA PRO A 191 -16.47 12.52 -48.02
C PRO A 191 -17.72 12.51 -48.90
N LEU A 192 -18.30 11.32 -49.12
CA LEU A 192 -19.64 11.16 -49.65
C LEU A 192 -20.63 11.00 -48.48
N ALA A 193 -21.22 12.10 -48.04
CA ALA A 193 -22.07 12.15 -46.84
C ALA A 193 -23.39 11.36 -46.97
N VAL A 194 -23.86 11.13 -48.19
CA VAL A 194 -25.08 10.37 -48.49
C VAL A 194 -24.73 9.22 -49.41
N LEU A 195 -24.88 7.98 -48.92
CA LEU A 195 -24.62 6.77 -49.69
C LEU A 195 -25.94 6.12 -50.13
N PRO A 196 -26.14 5.87 -51.44
CA PRO A 196 -27.34 5.18 -51.91
C PRO A 196 -27.29 3.68 -51.60
N TYR A 197 -28.45 3.10 -51.30
CA TYR A 197 -28.64 1.65 -51.30
C TYR A 197 -28.88 1.14 -52.72
N GLN A 198 -28.04 0.22 -53.17
CA GLN A 198 -28.14 -0.40 -54.48
C GLN A 198 -29.08 -1.60 -54.41
N SER A 199 -30.34 -1.39 -54.80
CA SER A 199 -31.41 -2.40 -54.73
C SER A 199 -31.48 -3.33 -55.95
N LYS A 200 -30.87 -2.96 -57.08
CA LYS A 200 -30.90 -3.74 -58.32
C LYS A 200 -29.72 -4.70 -58.40
N ILE A 201 -30.03 -5.97 -58.67
CA ILE A 201 -29.03 -7.00 -58.98
C ILE A 201 -28.45 -6.68 -60.37
N GLY A 202 -27.12 -6.55 -60.46
CA GLY A 202 -26.39 -6.29 -61.73
C GLY A 202 -26.06 -4.82 -62.01
N ASP A 203 -26.65 -3.88 -61.27
CA ASP A 203 -26.33 -2.45 -61.40
C ASP A 203 -25.09 -2.12 -60.54
N GLN A 204 -23.91 -2.45 -61.06
CA GLN A 204 -22.62 -2.16 -60.41
C GLN A 204 -22.07 -0.77 -60.76
N GLN A 205 -22.83 0.04 -61.53
CA GLN A 205 -22.39 1.38 -61.90
C GLN A 205 -22.63 2.36 -60.76
N GLY A 206 -21.57 2.60 -59.97
CA GLY A 206 -21.51 3.67 -58.98
C GLY A 206 -21.18 3.25 -57.55
N TYR A 207 -20.99 4.26 -56.70
CA TYR A 207 -20.68 4.09 -55.29
C TYR A 207 -21.96 3.94 -54.46
N GLY A 208 -22.00 2.92 -53.61
CA GLY A 208 -23.14 2.67 -52.73
C GLY A 208 -22.96 1.45 -51.84
N LEU A 209 -24.04 1.14 -51.12
CA LEU A 209 -24.12 -0.04 -50.25
C LEU A 209 -25.12 -1.05 -50.81
N ARG A 210 -24.80 -2.34 -50.70
CA ARG A 210 -25.68 -3.47 -51.07
C ARG A 210 -25.60 -4.57 -50.03
N ALA A 211 -26.40 -5.63 -50.20
CA ALA A 211 -26.40 -6.80 -49.32
C ALA A 211 -26.50 -6.41 -47.83
N TRP A 212 -27.57 -5.69 -47.49
CA TRP A 212 -27.78 -5.18 -46.13
C TRP A 212 -28.34 -6.27 -45.22
N HIS A 213 -27.63 -6.58 -44.14
CA HIS A 213 -28.00 -7.57 -43.14
C HIS A 213 -28.04 -6.94 -41.76
N ILE A 214 -29.13 -7.10 -41.02
CA ILE A 214 -29.25 -6.60 -39.66
C ILE A 214 -28.98 -7.74 -38.69
N HIS A 215 -28.17 -7.47 -37.67
CA HIS A 215 -27.90 -8.39 -36.59
C HIS A 215 -28.31 -7.80 -35.25
N ARG A 216 -28.94 -8.60 -34.39
CA ARG A 216 -29.18 -8.28 -32.99
C ARG A 216 -28.95 -9.51 -32.11
N THR A 217 -28.39 -9.32 -30.92
CA THR A 217 -28.23 -10.39 -29.92
C THR A 217 -28.79 -9.98 -28.55
N MET A 218 -29.10 -10.97 -27.72
CA MET A 218 -29.55 -10.77 -26.33
C MET A 218 -28.40 -10.19 -25.49
N ILE A 219 -28.77 -9.38 -24.50
CA ILE A 219 -27.85 -8.81 -23.50
C ILE A 219 -28.36 -9.10 -22.08
N PRO A 220 -27.49 -9.03 -21.06
CA PRO A 220 -27.89 -9.05 -19.66
C PRO A 220 -28.91 -7.95 -19.33
N GLY A 221 -29.73 -8.18 -18.31
CA GLY A 221 -30.72 -7.20 -17.86
C GLY A 221 -30.17 -6.18 -16.88
N THR A 222 -29.17 -6.57 -16.09
CA THR A 222 -28.51 -5.70 -15.13
C THR A 222 -27.01 -5.96 -15.05
N ALA A 223 -26.25 -4.93 -14.71
CA ALA A 223 -24.88 -5.04 -14.22
C ALA A 223 -24.85 -4.55 -12.78
N GLU A 224 -24.34 -5.38 -11.88
CA GLU A 224 -24.21 -5.12 -10.44
C GLU A 224 -22.73 -5.09 -10.08
N MET A 225 -22.29 -3.95 -9.55
CA MET A 225 -20.91 -3.68 -9.18
C MET A 225 -20.85 -3.48 -7.68
N ASN A 226 -19.98 -4.23 -7.00
CA ASN A 226 -19.77 -4.16 -5.57
C ASN A 226 -18.38 -3.61 -5.24
N GLY A 227 -18.23 -3.15 -4.00
CA GLY A 227 -16.97 -2.67 -3.45
C GLY A 227 -17.03 -2.56 -1.94
N TYR A 228 -15.95 -2.08 -1.36
CA TYR A 228 -15.84 -1.87 0.09
C TYR A 228 -15.18 -0.53 0.36
N ASN A 229 -15.92 0.37 1.03
CA ASN A 229 -15.36 1.64 1.45
C ASN A 229 -14.63 1.45 2.78
N VAL A 230 -13.30 1.54 2.73
CA VAL A 230 -12.45 1.37 3.92
C VAL A 230 -12.66 2.49 4.95
N LYS A 231 -12.95 3.71 4.52
CA LYS A 231 -13.14 4.87 5.41
C LYS A 231 -14.43 4.78 6.23
N SER A 232 -15.52 4.30 5.64
CA SER A 232 -16.80 4.08 6.33
C SER A 232 -16.99 2.64 6.85
N ALA A 233 -16.05 1.74 6.55
CA ALA A 233 -16.06 0.33 6.92
C ALA A 233 -17.33 -0.42 6.45
N ALA A 234 -17.85 -0.08 5.26
CA ALA A 234 -19.11 -0.62 4.74
C ALA A 234 -18.96 -1.17 3.33
N ALA A 235 -19.68 -2.28 3.06
CA ALA A 235 -19.90 -2.73 1.70
C ALA A 235 -20.74 -1.70 0.94
N ILE A 236 -20.38 -1.46 -0.31
CA ILE A 236 -21.11 -0.57 -1.20
C ILE A 236 -21.44 -1.32 -2.49
N SER A 237 -22.59 -0.99 -3.08
CA SER A 237 -23.03 -1.58 -4.34
C SER A 237 -23.76 -0.56 -5.20
N ALA A 238 -23.68 -0.77 -6.51
CA ALA A 238 -24.37 -0.01 -7.52
C ALA A 238 -24.83 -0.94 -8.64
N SER A 239 -25.91 -0.57 -9.32
CA SER A 239 -26.38 -1.32 -10.47
C SER A 239 -26.92 -0.43 -11.57
N ALA A 240 -26.82 -0.91 -12.80
CA ALA A 240 -27.41 -0.29 -13.97
C ALA A 240 -28.27 -1.32 -14.71
N LYS A 241 -29.42 -0.86 -15.21
CA LYS A 241 -30.34 -1.69 -16.00
C LYS A 241 -30.10 -1.46 -17.49
N ALA A 242 -30.41 -2.47 -18.30
CA ALA A 242 -30.49 -2.28 -19.74
C ALA A 242 -31.57 -1.23 -20.08
N ASN A 243 -31.21 -0.26 -20.92
CA ASN A 243 -32.10 0.72 -21.53
C ASN A 243 -32.91 0.12 -22.70
N SER A 244 -32.50 -1.04 -23.22
CA SER A 244 -33.16 -1.69 -24.35
C SER A 244 -34.28 -2.65 -23.92
N GLY A 245 -35.44 -2.60 -24.59
CA GLY A 245 -36.54 -3.57 -24.41
C GLY A 245 -36.22 -5.01 -24.86
N TYR A 246 -34.94 -5.32 -25.07
CA TYR A 246 -34.46 -6.60 -25.60
C TYR A 246 -33.67 -7.41 -24.56
N SER A 247 -33.54 -6.90 -23.32
CA SER A 247 -33.31 -7.74 -22.16
C SER A 247 -34.63 -8.44 -21.81
N THR A 248 -34.80 -9.69 -22.26
CA THR A 248 -36.03 -10.46 -22.03
C THR A 248 -36.10 -11.12 -20.66
N ASN A 249 -34.95 -11.23 -19.95
CA ASN A 249 -34.88 -11.81 -18.62
C ASN A 249 -34.10 -10.91 -17.64
N PRO A 250 -34.79 -10.15 -16.77
CA PRO A 250 -34.12 -9.26 -15.81
C PRO A 250 -33.34 -10.01 -14.72
N LYS A 251 -33.47 -11.34 -14.62
CA LYS A 251 -32.71 -12.16 -13.67
C LYS A 251 -31.31 -12.54 -14.18
N LEU A 252 -31.01 -12.30 -15.46
CA LEU A 252 -29.66 -12.49 -16.00
C LEU A 252 -28.85 -11.22 -15.74
N SER A 253 -28.05 -11.26 -14.67
CA SER A 253 -27.23 -10.14 -14.23
C SER A 253 -25.73 -10.46 -14.37
N ILE A 254 -24.95 -9.41 -14.60
CA ILE A 254 -23.50 -9.44 -14.39
C ILE A 254 -23.25 -9.02 -12.95
N TYR A 255 -22.44 -9.78 -12.24
CA TYR A 255 -22.01 -9.48 -10.89
C TYR A 255 -20.48 -9.38 -10.86
N ASP A 256 -19.97 -8.27 -10.33
CA ASP A 256 -18.53 -8.03 -10.21
C ASP A 256 -18.21 -7.27 -8.89
N ASP A 257 -17.03 -7.50 -8.32
CA ASP A 257 -16.51 -6.75 -7.15
C ASP A 257 -15.28 -5.98 -7.60
N ARG A 258 -15.42 -4.65 -7.71
CA ARG A 258 -14.41 -3.76 -8.30
C ARG A 258 -13.56 -3.02 -7.27
N ARG A 259 -13.62 -3.41 -5.99
CA ARG A 259 -12.85 -2.84 -4.87
C ARG A 259 -12.78 -1.29 -4.85
N GLN A 260 -13.79 -0.63 -5.40
CA GLN A 260 -13.92 0.82 -5.36
C GLN A 260 -14.40 1.25 -3.98
N GLU A 261 -13.92 2.41 -3.52
CA GLU A 261 -14.36 2.99 -2.26
C GLU A 261 -15.53 3.96 -2.45
N GLU A 262 -15.75 4.49 -3.65
CA GLU A 262 -16.77 5.50 -3.92
C GLU A 262 -17.95 4.93 -4.73
N ARG A 263 -19.16 5.08 -4.18
CA ARG A 263 -20.39 4.59 -4.82
C ARG A 263 -20.62 5.19 -6.21
N ASN A 264 -20.37 6.47 -6.39
CA ASN A 264 -20.56 7.14 -7.70
C ASN A 264 -19.66 6.53 -8.79
N GLN A 265 -18.47 6.04 -8.42
CA GLN A 265 -17.57 5.36 -9.36
C GLN A 265 -18.10 3.96 -9.72
N LEU A 266 -18.68 3.23 -8.76
CA LEU A 266 -19.38 1.96 -9.05
C LEU A 266 -20.61 2.17 -9.95
N GLU A 267 -21.38 3.24 -9.75
CA GLU A 267 -22.53 3.59 -10.59
C GLU A 267 -22.11 3.88 -12.04
N ALA A 268 -21.01 4.62 -12.22
CA ALA A 268 -20.42 4.87 -13.53
C ALA A 268 -19.92 3.58 -14.20
N GLN A 269 -19.27 2.69 -13.45
CA GLN A 269 -18.80 1.40 -13.95
C GLN A 269 -19.95 0.45 -14.33
N ALA A 270 -21.01 0.38 -13.51
CA ALA A 270 -22.19 -0.42 -13.82
C ALA A 270 -22.87 0.08 -15.09
N THR A 271 -23.04 1.40 -15.22
CA THR A 271 -23.59 2.05 -16.43
C THR A 271 -22.73 1.74 -17.65
N LEU A 272 -21.41 1.93 -17.55
CA LEU A 272 -20.49 1.65 -18.64
C LEU A 272 -20.54 0.18 -19.08
N CYS A 273 -20.58 -0.76 -18.13
CA CYS A 273 -20.72 -2.18 -18.42
C CYS A 273 -21.98 -2.45 -19.26
N MET A 274 -23.12 -1.87 -18.85
CA MET A 274 -24.36 -1.98 -19.64
C MET A 274 -24.23 -1.34 -21.03
N GLU A 275 -23.63 -0.16 -21.15
CA GLU A 275 -23.39 0.49 -22.44
C GLU A 275 -22.46 -0.34 -23.37
N GLN A 276 -21.48 -1.07 -22.82
CA GLN A 276 -20.63 -2.02 -23.58
C GLN A 276 -21.42 -3.20 -24.14
N TRP A 277 -22.40 -3.70 -23.39
CA TRP A 277 -23.30 -4.74 -23.90
C TRP A 277 -24.24 -4.20 -24.97
N GLU A 278 -24.85 -3.05 -24.72
CA GLU A 278 -25.83 -2.43 -25.60
C GLU A 278 -25.23 -1.96 -26.92
N SER A 279 -24.09 -1.27 -26.90
CA SER A 279 -23.48 -0.68 -28.09
C SER A 279 -23.11 -1.70 -29.15
N GLN A 280 -22.85 -2.95 -28.76
CA GLN A 280 -22.47 -4.04 -29.66
C GLN A 280 -23.60 -5.06 -29.90
N SER A 281 -24.75 -4.86 -29.24
CA SER A 281 -25.91 -5.76 -29.37
C SER A 281 -26.61 -5.64 -30.72
N TYR A 282 -26.51 -4.50 -31.40
CA TYR A 282 -27.15 -4.22 -32.68
C TYR A 282 -26.18 -3.58 -33.66
N TYR A 283 -26.09 -4.16 -34.86
CA TYR A 283 -25.33 -3.61 -35.96
C TYR A 283 -25.92 -4.09 -37.30
N ALA A 284 -25.62 -3.37 -38.37
CA ALA A 284 -25.86 -3.82 -39.73
C ALA A 284 -24.55 -4.24 -40.40
N ARG A 285 -24.60 -5.16 -41.36
CA ARG A 285 -23.52 -5.48 -42.29
C ARG A 285 -23.96 -5.15 -43.69
N ALA A 286 -23.06 -4.60 -44.49
CA ALA A 286 -23.30 -4.30 -45.89
C ALA A 286 -22.03 -4.50 -46.71
N VAL A 287 -22.19 -4.70 -48.01
CA VAL A 287 -21.10 -4.62 -48.98
C VAL A 287 -21.04 -3.20 -49.52
N ASN A 288 -19.87 -2.58 -49.44
CA ASN A 288 -19.58 -1.22 -49.83
C ASN A 288 -18.68 -1.19 -51.07
N SER A 289 -19.10 -0.44 -52.10
CA SER A 289 -18.31 -0.16 -53.31
C SER A 289 -17.60 1.19 -53.28
N TYR A 290 -17.81 2.04 -52.27
CA TYR A 290 -17.19 3.36 -52.16
C TYR A 290 -15.81 3.30 -51.48
N PRO A 291 -14.69 3.59 -52.18
CA PRO A 291 -13.36 3.52 -51.59
C PRO A 291 -13.13 4.54 -50.47
N GLY A 292 -13.76 5.71 -50.52
CA GLY A 292 -13.58 6.76 -49.52
C GLY A 292 -14.21 6.50 -48.14
N LEU A 293 -14.90 5.37 -47.95
CA LEU A 293 -15.48 4.98 -46.67
C LEU A 293 -14.40 4.35 -45.77
N GLN A 294 -14.36 4.76 -44.49
CA GLN A 294 -13.37 4.34 -43.50
C GLN A 294 -14.02 4.12 -42.13
N VAL A 295 -13.40 3.33 -41.26
CA VAL A 295 -13.79 3.22 -39.85
C VAL A 295 -13.66 4.57 -39.14
N GLY A 296 -14.64 4.92 -38.32
CA GLY A 296 -14.73 6.24 -37.69
C GLY A 296 -15.46 7.29 -38.53
N HIS A 297 -15.85 6.96 -39.77
CA HIS A 297 -16.74 7.80 -40.56
C HIS A 297 -18.22 7.60 -40.19
N GLN A 298 -19.02 8.65 -40.38
CA GLN A 298 -20.47 8.62 -40.41
C GLN A 298 -21.03 9.08 -41.74
N PHE A 299 -22.20 8.56 -42.13
CA PHE A 299 -22.91 8.92 -43.36
C PHE A 299 -24.41 8.68 -43.21
N THR A 300 -25.20 9.14 -44.18
CA THR A 300 -26.64 8.88 -44.29
C THR A 300 -26.92 7.86 -45.40
N LEU A 301 -27.53 6.73 -45.06
CA LEU A 301 -28.06 5.77 -46.04
C LEU A 301 -29.37 6.31 -46.61
N LYS A 302 -29.53 6.24 -47.94
CA LYS A 302 -30.79 6.54 -48.63
C LYS A 302 -31.18 5.46 -49.65
N GLY A 303 -32.48 5.23 -49.80
CA GLY A 303 -33.04 4.32 -50.80
C GLY A 303 -33.18 2.87 -50.33
N HIS A 304 -32.91 2.57 -49.06
CA HIS A 304 -33.26 1.30 -48.44
C HIS A 304 -34.69 1.37 -47.88
N THR A 305 -35.50 0.36 -48.15
CA THR A 305 -36.95 0.36 -47.82
C THR A 305 -37.27 0.53 -46.33
N SER A 306 -36.41 0.06 -45.44
CA SER A 306 -36.64 0.08 -43.98
C SER A 306 -35.44 0.50 -43.11
N ALA A 307 -34.32 0.93 -43.73
CA ALA A 307 -33.06 1.15 -43.01
C ALA A 307 -32.42 2.50 -43.32
N ASP A 308 -33.12 3.40 -44.03
CA ASP A 308 -32.64 4.76 -44.25
C ASP A 308 -32.38 5.46 -42.90
N GLY A 309 -31.25 6.15 -42.81
CA GLY A 309 -30.81 6.73 -41.54
C GLY A 309 -29.31 6.99 -41.49
N ARG A 310 -28.84 7.49 -40.34
CA ARG A 310 -27.43 7.80 -40.13
C ARG A 310 -26.69 6.64 -39.48
N TYR A 311 -25.56 6.28 -40.07
CA TYR A 311 -24.73 5.17 -39.59
C TYR A 311 -23.27 5.60 -39.44
N ALA A 312 -22.60 5.00 -38.47
CA ALA A 312 -21.16 5.09 -38.25
C ALA A 312 -20.51 3.75 -38.63
N VAL A 313 -19.35 3.80 -39.25
CA VAL A 313 -18.58 2.63 -39.67
C VAL A 313 -17.73 2.15 -38.50
N GLY A 314 -18.05 0.97 -37.97
CA GLY A 314 -17.36 0.41 -36.82
C GLY A 314 -16.33 -0.69 -37.14
N HIS A 315 -16.47 -1.33 -38.30
CA HIS A 315 -15.51 -2.32 -38.80
C HIS A 315 -15.60 -2.37 -40.31
N GLN A 316 -14.47 -2.52 -40.98
CA GLN A 316 -14.39 -2.63 -42.44
C GLN A 316 -13.31 -3.64 -42.80
N ARG A 317 -13.67 -4.65 -43.60
CA ARG A 317 -12.74 -5.55 -44.27
C ARG A 317 -12.76 -5.25 -45.75
N LEU A 318 -11.65 -4.76 -46.30
CA LEU A 318 -11.58 -4.32 -47.69
C LEU A 318 -10.62 -5.18 -48.50
N LYS A 319 -10.90 -5.25 -49.80
CA LYS A 319 -10.03 -5.78 -50.84
C LYS A 319 -10.09 -4.82 -52.02
N ALA A 320 -8.92 -4.45 -52.54
CA ALA A 320 -8.80 -3.66 -53.75
C ALA A 320 -7.68 -4.20 -54.62
N GLU A 321 -7.91 -4.21 -55.93
CA GLU A 321 -6.99 -4.67 -56.96
C GLU A 321 -6.81 -3.54 -57.99
N ASN A 322 -5.61 -3.45 -58.57
CA ASN A 322 -5.29 -2.38 -59.51
C ASN A 322 -5.89 -2.68 -60.90
N ASN A 323 -6.06 -1.64 -61.72
CA ASN A 323 -6.67 -1.73 -63.05
C ASN A 323 -5.69 -2.25 -64.12
N LEU A 324 -5.08 -3.41 -63.86
CA LEU A 324 -4.13 -4.07 -64.78
C LEU A 324 -4.82 -4.97 -65.81
N GLU A 325 -6.00 -5.51 -65.48
CA GLU A 325 -6.83 -6.34 -66.35
C GLU A 325 -8.22 -5.69 -66.54
N GLU A 326 -8.79 -5.81 -67.75
CA GLU A 326 -10.12 -5.26 -68.04
C GLU A 326 -11.23 -6.17 -67.46
N GLY A 327 -12.16 -5.58 -66.69
CA GLY A 327 -13.38 -6.25 -66.23
C GLY A 327 -13.42 -6.68 -64.76
N GLU A 328 -12.36 -6.45 -63.98
CA GLU A 328 -12.35 -6.80 -62.54
C GLU A 328 -12.98 -5.72 -61.63
N LEU A 329 -13.57 -6.18 -60.51
CA LEU A 329 -14.04 -5.34 -59.41
C LEU A 329 -12.85 -4.73 -58.66
N LEU A 330 -12.48 -3.50 -59.01
CA LEU A 330 -11.32 -2.79 -58.45
C LEU A 330 -11.39 -2.57 -56.92
N PHE A 331 -12.58 -2.47 -56.35
CA PHE A 331 -12.77 -2.29 -54.91
C PHE A 331 -14.05 -2.95 -54.40
N SER A 332 -13.93 -3.63 -53.27
CA SER A 332 -15.05 -4.13 -52.49
C SER A 332 -14.68 -4.17 -51.02
N SER A 333 -15.61 -3.78 -50.15
CA SER A 333 -15.41 -3.92 -48.71
C SER A 333 -16.68 -4.39 -48.00
N GLN A 334 -16.53 -5.20 -46.96
CA GLN A 334 -17.60 -5.55 -46.05
C GLN A 334 -17.53 -4.59 -44.86
N VAL A 335 -18.61 -3.86 -44.60
CA VAL A 335 -18.69 -2.90 -43.49
C VAL A 335 -19.66 -3.37 -42.43
N THR A 336 -19.31 -3.13 -41.17
CA THR A 336 -20.21 -3.22 -40.02
C THR A 336 -20.56 -1.82 -39.55
N LEU A 337 -21.86 -1.55 -39.46
CA LEU A 337 -22.43 -0.23 -39.30
C LEU A 337 -23.23 -0.17 -38.00
N PHE A 338 -23.06 0.91 -37.26
CA PHE A 338 -23.77 1.19 -36.00
C PHE A 338 -24.62 2.46 -36.19
N PRO A 339 -25.76 2.60 -35.50
CA PRO A 339 -26.50 3.87 -35.51
C PRO A 339 -25.60 5.03 -35.07
N ALA A 340 -25.49 6.07 -35.89
CA ALA A 340 -24.55 7.19 -35.63
C ALA A 340 -24.93 8.06 -34.43
N ASN A 341 -26.08 7.84 -33.80
CA ASN A 341 -26.52 8.53 -32.59
C ASN A 341 -26.25 7.73 -31.30
N LYS A 342 -25.74 6.50 -31.39
CA LYS A 342 -25.41 5.67 -30.24
C LYS A 342 -23.92 5.67 -30.00
N ALA A 343 -23.52 5.83 -28.74
CA ALA A 343 -22.12 5.75 -28.36
C ALA A 343 -21.61 4.31 -28.53
N PHE A 344 -20.44 4.17 -29.12
CA PHE A 344 -19.73 2.90 -29.14
C PHE A 344 -18.95 2.76 -27.83
N ARG A 345 -19.05 1.60 -27.18
CA ARG A 345 -18.24 1.27 -26.00
C ARG A 345 -17.49 -0.04 -26.27
N PRO A 346 -16.16 -0.04 -26.25
CA PRO A 346 -15.39 -1.26 -26.48
C PRO A 346 -15.60 -2.22 -25.31
N ARG A 347 -15.72 -3.51 -25.62
CA ARG A 347 -15.80 -4.57 -24.61
C ARG A 347 -14.41 -4.91 -24.13
N SER A 348 -14.28 -5.38 -22.90
CA SER A 348 -13.00 -5.88 -22.38
C SER A 348 -12.49 -7.01 -23.28
N SER A 349 -11.40 -6.75 -24.00
CA SER A 349 -10.77 -7.73 -24.89
C SER A 349 -9.44 -8.23 -24.32
N VAL A 350 -8.82 -7.43 -23.46
CA VAL A 350 -7.57 -7.76 -22.76
C VAL A 350 -7.87 -8.29 -21.36
N THR A 351 -7.29 -9.45 -21.03
CA THR A 351 -7.35 -10.00 -19.68
C THR A 351 -6.54 -9.13 -18.73
N ARG A 352 -7.12 -8.76 -17.59
CA ARG A 352 -6.41 -8.00 -16.56
C ARG A 352 -5.21 -8.81 -16.02
N PRO A 353 -4.05 -8.17 -15.81
CA PRO A 353 -2.93 -8.84 -15.14
C PRO A 353 -3.33 -9.29 -13.73
N TYR A 354 -2.78 -10.43 -13.31
CA TYR A 354 -3.06 -11.06 -12.01
C TYR A 354 -1.73 -11.34 -11.28
N ILE A 355 -1.64 -10.95 -10.02
CA ILE A 355 -0.49 -11.22 -9.15
C ILE A 355 -0.86 -12.33 -8.18
N SER A 356 -0.39 -13.55 -8.45
CA SER A 356 -0.65 -14.74 -7.64
C SER A 356 0.17 -14.83 -6.35
N GLY A 357 1.18 -13.98 -6.19
CA GLY A 357 2.15 -14.06 -5.09
C GLY A 357 2.34 -12.74 -4.35
N VAL A 358 3.47 -12.66 -3.64
CA VAL A 358 3.90 -11.44 -2.95
C VAL A 358 5.03 -10.78 -3.72
N LEU A 359 5.05 -9.45 -3.71
CA LEU A 359 6.17 -8.65 -4.20
C LEU A 359 6.89 -8.02 -3.00
N SER A 360 8.18 -7.76 -3.13
CA SER A 360 8.93 -6.98 -2.15
C SER A 360 9.05 -5.52 -2.60
N ALA A 361 8.97 -4.60 -1.64
CA ALA A 361 9.12 -3.16 -1.86
C ALA A 361 9.88 -2.50 -0.70
N LEU A 362 10.41 -1.31 -0.96
CA LEU A 362 11.02 -0.46 0.05
C LEU A 362 10.01 0.55 0.55
N VAL A 363 9.94 0.78 1.86
CA VAL A 363 9.15 1.89 2.44
C VAL A 363 9.84 3.22 2.11
N VAL A 364 9.08 4.18 1.60
CA VAL A 364 9.58 5.50 1.17
C VAL A 364 8.81 6.62 1.86
N GLY A 365 9.41 7.82 1.86
CA GLY A 365 8.83 9.03 2.43
C GLY A 365 9.77 10.23 2.20
N PRO A 366 9.41 11.41 2.73
CA PRO A 366 10.28 12.59 2.67
C PRO A 366 11.65 12.34 3.32
N LYS A 367 12.72 12.92 2.76
CA LYS A 367 14.10 12.74 3.28
C LYS A 367 14.28 13.17 4.74
N SER A 368 13.40 14.03 5.25
CA SER A 368 13.41 14.54 6.63
C SER A 368 12.76 13.59 7.64
N GLU A 369 12.05 12.55 7.19
CA GLU A 369 11.23 11.70 8.05
C GLU A 369 11.76 10.26 8.11
N GLU A 370 11.87 9.72 9.33
CA GLU A 370 12.19 8.31 9.56
C GLU A 370 10.93 7.43 9.52
N ILE A 371 9.78 8.00 9.88
CA ILE A 371 8.47 7.35 9.94
C ILE A 371 7.50 8.22 9.15
N HIS A 372 7.02 7.72 8.02
CA HIS A 372 6.09 8.43 7.14
C HIS A 372 4.77 7.66 7.03
N THR A 373 3.72 8.17 7.68
CA THR A 373 2.43 7.48 7.81
C THR A 373 1.27 8.47 7.88
N ASP A 374 0.08 8.02 7.46
CA ASP A 374 -1.16 8.77 7.61
C ASP A 374 -1.94 8.41 8.89
N GLN A 375 -3.14 8.98 9.05
CA GLN A 375 -4.03 8.76 10.21
C GLN A 375 -4.49 7.30 10.38
N GLN A 376 -4.41 6.48 9.34
CA GLN A 376 -4.80 5.07 9.36
C GLN A 376 -3.60 4.12 9.55
N GLY A 377 -2.38 4.65 9.71
CA GLY A 377 -1.18 3.82 9.79
C GLY A 377 -0.70 3.28 8.44
N ARG A 378 -1.15 3.87 7.33
CA ARG A 378 -0.74 3.48 5.97
C ARG A 378 0.64 4.06 5.66
N ILE A 379 1.39 3.38 4.82
CA ILE A 379 2.73 3.79 4.39
C ILE A 379 2.77 3.97 2.87
N LYS A 380 3.86 4.57 2.38
CA LYS A 380 4.19 4.59 0.95
C LYS A 380 5.37 3.68 0.67
N ILE A 381 5.40 3.12 -0.53
CA ILE A 381 6.42 2.15 -0.95
C ILE A 381 6.95 2.48 -2.34
N GLN A 382 8.08 1.88 -2.69
CA GLN A 382 8.55 1.74 -4.06
C GLN A 382 8.99 0.31 -4.31
N PHE A 383 8.48 -0.31 -5.37
CA PHE A 383 8.93 -1.65 -5.78
C PHE A 383 10.37 -1.60 -6.30
N HIS A 384 11.12 -2.69 -6.14
CA HIS A 384 12.53 -2.75 -6.55
C HIS A 384 12.74 -2.58 -8.06
N TRP A 385 11.76 -2.98 -8.87
CA TRP A 385 11.79 -2.83 -10.32
C TRP A 385 11.37 -1.44 -10.80
N ASP A 386 10.79 -0.61 -9.93
CA ASP A 386 10.35 0.73 -10.28
C ASP A 386 11.55 1.66 -10.42
N LYS A 387 11.80 2.09 -11.66
CA LYS A 387 12.89 3.00 -12.03
C LYS A 387 12.38 4.39 -12.40
N GLU A 388 11.07 4.60 -12.48
CA GLU A 388 10.50 5.88 -12.92
C GLU A 388 10.35 6.87 -11.76
N HIS A 389 10.20 6.36 -10.53
CA HIS A 389 10.09 7.19 -9.32
C HIS A 389 11.41 7.35 -8.56
N LYS A 390 11.49 8.43 -7.76
CA LYS A 390 12.71 8.93 -7.11
C LYS A 390 12.92 8.44 -5.68
N LYS A 391 12.17 7.42 -5.21
CA LYS A 391 12.20 6.91 -3.83
C LYS A 391 11.82 7.96 -2.80
N ASP A 392 10.76 8.70 -3.10
CA ASP A 392 10.21 9.77 -2.26
C ASP A 392 8.69 9.60 -2.04
N ASP A 393 8.08 10.62 -1.44
CA ASP A 393 6.64 10.66 -1.13
C ASP A 393 5.73 10.51 -2.37
N ASP A 394 6.26 10.71 -3.58
CA ASP A 394 5.51 10.59 -4.83
C ASP A 394 5.75 9.26 -5.54
N SER A 395 6.20 8.20 -4.83
CA SER A 395 6.43 6.87 -5.44
C SER A 395 5.20 5.95 -5.45
N SER A 396 4.28 6.09 -4.48
CA SER A 396 3.03 5.32 -4.45
C SER A 396 1.88 6.07 -3.78
N CYS A 397 0.67 5.51 -3.87
CA CYS A 397 -0.44 5.86 -2.98
C CYS A 397 -0.19 5.39 -1.54
N TRP A 398 -1.13 5.70 -0.65
CA TRP A 398 -1.14 5.20 0.73
C TRP A 398 -1.60 3.74 0.79
N ILE A 399 -0.72 2.85 1.26
CA ILE A 399 -0.96 1.40 1.30
C ILE A 399 -1.13 0.94 2.73
N ARG A 400 -2.18 0.16 2.97
CA ARG A 400 -2.47 -0.42 4.29
C ARG A 400 -1.40 -1.43 4.71
N VAL A 401 -1.12 -1.46 6.00
CA VAL A 401 -0.18 -2.39 6.62
C VAL A 401 -0.95 -3.35 7.53
N SER A 402 -0.82 -4.64 7.25
CA SER A 402 -1.31 -5.71 8.10
C SER A 402 -0.68 -5.60 9.49
N GLN A 403 -1.52 -5.63 10.52
CA GLN A 403 -1.10 -5.62 11.93
C GLN A 403 -1.36 -6.99 12.54
N PHE A 404 -0.59 -7.36 13.56
CA PHE A 404 -0.75 -8.63 14.28
C PHE A 404 -2.18 -8.81 14.85
N TRP A 405 -2.74 -7.73 15.39
CA TRP A 405 -4.09 -7.69 15.95
C TRP A 405 -4.62 -6.25 15.95
N ASN A 406 -5.91 -6.05 15.71
CA ASN A 406 -6.55 -4.74 15.75
C ASN A 406 -7.96 -4.80 16.36
N GLY A 407 -8.46 -3.63 16.75
CA GLY A 407 -9.81 -3.38 17.21
C GLY A 407 -10.08 -1.88 17.36
N ALA A 408 -11.24 -1.52 17.91
CA ALA A 408 -11.65 -0.12 18.08
C ALA A 408 -10.78 0.59 19.15
N LYS A 409 -9.63 1.14 18.72
CA LYS A 409 -8.60 1.78 19.56
C LYS A 409 -7.88 0.85 20.55
N PHE A 410 -7.72 -0.42 20.19
CA PHE A 410 -6.84 -1.37 20.86
C PHE A 410 -6.20 -2.31 19.83
N GLY A 411 -5.10 -2.97 20.18
CA GLY A 411 -4.39 -3.89 19.30
C GLY A 411 -2.88 -3.66 19.29
N ALA A 412 -2.21 -4.22 18.29
CA ALA A 412 -0.78 -3.99 18.02
C ALA A 412 -0.63 -2.98 16.89
N GLN A 413 0.31 -2.05 17.03
CA GLN A 413 0.63 -1.07 15.99
C GLN A 413 2.14 -0.97 15.81
N PHE A 414 2.62 -1.55 14.71
CA PHE A 414 4.00 -1.46 14.26
C PHE A 414 4.02 -0.91 12.84
N VAL A 415 4.42 0.35 12.70
CA VAL A 415 4.52 1.04 11.41
C VAL A 415 5.93 0.83 10.85
N PRO A 416 6.08 0.19 9.67
CA PRO A 416 7.37 0.09 8.99
C PRO A 416 8.00 1.48 8.76
N ARG A 417 9.29 1.60 9.03
CA ARG A 417 10.03 2.87 8.88
C ARG A 417 10.51 3.05 7.45
N VAL A 418 10.80 4.28 7.05
CA VAL A 418 11.41 4.58 5.75
C VAL A 418 12.72 3.79 5.62
N GLY A 419 12.89 3.11 4.48
CA GLY A 419 14.02 2.23 4.20
C GLY A 419 13.87 0.79 4.73
N SER A 420 12.76 0.43 5.36
CA SER A 420 12.43 -0.98 5.65
C SER A 420 11.96 -1.71 4.39
N GLU A 421 12.24 -3.00 4.32
CA GLU A 421 11.71 -3.88 3.27
C GLU A 421 10.39 -4.52 3.72
N VAL A 422 9.39 -4.45 2.85
CA VAL A 422 8.02 -4.95 3.11
C VAL A 422 7.59 -5.94 2.04
N LEU A 423 6.75 -6.89 2.44
CA LEU A 423 6.06 -7.80 1.54
C LEU A 423 4.67 -7.23 1.20
N VAL A 424 4.34 -7.19 -0.08
CA VAL A 424 3.13 -6.61 -0.63
C VAL A 424 2.34 -7.72 -1.32
N SER A 425 1.15 -8.00 -0.77
CA SER A 425 0.13 -8.82 -1.40
C SER A 425 -0.87 -7.94 -2.13
N PHE A 426 -1.69 -8.56 -2.98
CA PHE A 426 -2.69 -7.87 -3.79
C PHE A 426 -4.05 -8.51 -3.53
N ILE A 427 -5.05 -7.71 -3.15
CA ILE A 427 -6.38 -8.21 -2.83
C ILE A 427 -6.98 -8.80 -4.11
N ASP A 428 -7.42 -10.07 -4.05
CA ASP A 428 -7.90 -10.84 -5.21
C ASP A 428 -6.89 -10.89 -6.38
N GLY A 429 -5.60 -10.69 -6.09
CA GLY A 429 -4.52 -10.63 -7.09
C GLY A 429 -4.56 -9.40 -7.99
N ASP A 430 -5.42 -8.40 -7.73
CA ASP A 430 -5.53 -7.17 -8.52
C ASP A 430 -4.31 -6.26 -8.29
N PRO A 431 -3.49 -5.99 -9.33
CA PRO A 431 -2.32 -5.10 -9.23
C PRO A 431 -2.63 -3.70 -8.70
N ASP A 432 -3.87 -3.24 -8.85
CA ASP A 432 -4.31 -1.91 -8.41
C ASP A 432 -4.71 -1.88 -6.91
N SER A 433 -4.72 -3.04 -6.22
CA SER A 433 -5.15 -3.19 -4.81
C SER A 433 -4.04 -3.74 -3.88
N PRO A 434 -2.92 -3.01 -3.69
CA PRO A 434 -1.83 -3.46 -2.84
C PRO A 434 -2.17 -3.43 -1.34
N LEU A 435 -1.61 -4.38 -0.59
CA LEU A 435 -1.67 -4.50 0.87
C LEU A 435 -0.32 -5.01 1.39
N VAL A 436 0.30 -4.27 2.31
CA VAL A 436 1.51 -4.75 2.98
C VAL A 436 1.13 -5.82 4.00
N THR A 437 1.65 -7.03 3.84
CA THR A 437 1.30 -8.20 4.67
C THR A 437 2.41 -8.67 5.59
N GLY A 438 3.64 -8.16 5.42
CA GLY A 438 4.76 -8.50 6.29
C GLY A 438 5.98 -7.61 6.08
N THR A 439 7.01 -7.87 6.88
CA THR A 439 8.34 -7.27 6.77
C THR A 439 9.39 -8.36 6.80
N VAL A 440 10.53 -8.10 6.19
CA VAL A 440 11.66 -9.05 6.17
C VAL A 440 12.96 -8.33 6.54
N TYR A 441 13.86 -9.06 7.18
CA TYR A 441 15.25 -8.62 7.36
C TYR A 441 16.04 -8.84 6.07
N ASN A 442 17.06 -8.02 5.86
CA ASN A 442 17.96 -8.09 4.71
C ASN A 442 19.39 -7.70 5.11
N GLY A 443 20.31 -7.66 4.15
CA GLY A 443 21.72 -7.36 4.40
C GLY A 443 22.00 -5.96 4.99
N VAL A 444 21.02 -5.05 5.00
CA VAL A 444 21.12 -3.71 5.61
C VAL A 444 20.34 -3.65 6.92
N LYS A 445 19.10 -4.16 6.92
CA LYS A 445 18.23 -4.26 8.10
C LYS A 445 18.33 -5.66 8.66
N MET A 446 19.34 -5.91 9.49
CA MET A 446 19.60 -7.21 10.10
C MET A 446 18.67 -7.49 11.30
N PRO A 447 18.47 -8.77 11.69
CA PRO A 447 17.74 -9.13 12.90
C PRO A 447 18.30 -8.47 14.16
N PRO A 448 17.47 -8.18 15.18
CA PRO A 448 17.90 -7.47 16.39
C PRO A 448 18.78 -8.32 17.32
N PHE A 449 18.72 -9.65 17.22
CA PHE A 449 19.57 -10.58 17.94
C PHE A 449 20.64 -11.12 16.98
N ALA A 450 21.89 -11.14 17.44
CA ALA A 450 23.05 -11.48 16.62
C ALA A 450 23.05 -12.96 16.22
N LEU A 451 22.63 -13.26 15.00
CA LEU A 451 22.59 -14.62 14.46
C LEU A 451 23.89 -14.99 13.74
N PRO A 452 24.34 -16.26 13.81
CA PRO A 452 23.68 -17.41 14.47
C PRO A 452 23.99 -17.55 15.98
N GLY A 453 24.74 -16.63 16.59
CA GLY A 453 25.21 -16.73 17.98
C GLY A 453 24.07 -16.75 19.02
N GLN A 454 23.08 -15.89 18.85
CA GLN A 454 21.91 -15.73 19.75
C GLN A 454 20.66 -16.41 19.18
N LYS A 455 20.81 -17.60 18.57
CA LYS A 455 19.70 -18.32 17.92
C LYS A 455 18.59 -18.82 18.86
N THR A 456 18.83 -18.81 20.17
CA THR A 456 17.86 -19.15 21.23
C THR A 456 17.18 -17.92 21.81
N GLN A 457 17.47 -16.72 21.30
CA GLN A 457 16.84 -15.48 21.72
C GLN A 457 15.68 -15.10 20.79
N SER A 458 14.55 -14.72 21.40
CA SER A 458 13.34 -14.29 20.71
C SER A 458 12.72 -13.08 21.39
N GLY A 459 12.05 -12.19 20.65
CA GLY A 459 11.36 -11.06 21.27
C GLY A 459 11.20 -9.82 20.38
N ILE A 460 10.98 -8.67 21.03
CA ILE A 460 10.74 -7.38 20.39
C ILE A 460 11.85 -6.42 20.80
N ALA A 461 12.54 -5.85 19.81
CA ALA A 461 13.48 -4.76 20.01
C ALA A 461 13.02 -3.54 19.21
N THR A 462 12.93 -2.40 19.88
CA THR A 462 12.57 -1.11 19.27
C THR A 462 13.76 -0.17 19.26
N ARG A 463 13.65 0.95 18.55
CA ARG A 463 14.69 1.98 18.48
C ARG A 463 14.10 3.34 18.77
N SER A 464 14.82 4.16 19.53
CA SER A 464 14.48 5.57 19.72
C SER A 464 14.36 6.28 18.37
N SER A 465 13.39 7.18 18.26
CA SER A 465 13.13 7.96 17.06
C SER A 465 13.08 9.45 17.44
N ALA A 466 13.63 10.37 16.66
CA ALA A 466 14.40 10.13 15.43
C ALA A 466 15.89 9.79 15.73
N LYS A 467 16.53 9.03 14.84
CA LYS A 467 18.00 8.78 14.81
C LYS A 467 18.59 8.05 16.02
N GLY A 468 17.84 7.12 16.64
CA GLY A 468 18.40 6.27 17.70
C GLY A 468 19.46 5.29 17.16
N THR A 469 20.52 5.06 17.94
CA THR A 469 21.52 4.01 17.67
C THR A 469 20.98 2.62 18.02
N VAL A 470 21.75 1.57 17.74
CA VAL A 470 21.37 0.17 18.01
C VAL A 470 21.16 -0.07 19.51
N GLU A 471 21.91 0.65 20.35
CA GLU A 471 21.86 0.60 21.80
C GLU A 471 20.72 1.45 22.40
N GLN A 472 20.13 2.34 21.60
CA GLN A 472 19.09 3.27 22.05
C GLN A 472 17.70 2.74 21.71
N GLY A 473 17.06 2.05 22.66
CA GLY A 473 15.72 1.51 22.45
C GLY A 473 15.21 0.64 23.60
N HIS A 474 13.99 0.14 23.44
CA HIS A 474 13.39 -0.80 24.40
C HIS A 474 13.56 -2.23 23.90
N GLN A 475 13.67 -3.18 24.83
CA GLN A 475 13.80 -4.59 24.52
C GLN A 475 12.91 -5.45 25.44
N PHE A 476 12.18 -6.37 24.83
CA PHE A 476 11.57 -7.51 25.51
C PHE A 476 12.13 -8.78 24.87
N CYS A 477 12.89 -9.56 25.64
CA CYS A 477 13.63 -10.72 25.13
C CYS A 477 13.42 -11.94 26.02
N PHE A 478 13.27 -13.10 25.39
CA PHE A 478 13.30 -14.43 25.97
C PHE A 478 14.60 -15.11 25.54
N GLU A 479 15.36 -15.65 26.48
CA GLU A 479 16.49 -16.55 26.23
C GLU A 479 16.09 -17.96 26.63
N ASP A 480 16.02 -18.86 25.65
CA ASP A 480 15.58 -20.25 25.83
C ASP A 480 16.75 -21.25 25.86
N LYS A 481 17.98 -20.77 26.00
CA LYS A 481 19.14 -21.65 26.17
C LYS A 481 19.07 -22.36 27.52
N LYS A 482 18.93 -23.69 27.46
CA LYS A 482 18.81 -24.56 28.63
C LYS A 482 19.91 -24.29 29.69
N GLY A 483 19.50 -24.02 30.92
CA GLY A 483 20.36 -23.73 32.06
C GLY A 483 20.92 -22.30 32.10
N GLN A 484 20.54 -21.44 31.15
CA GLN A 484 20.91 -20.02 31.05
C GLN A 484 19.67 -19.16 30.69
N GLU A 485 18.47 -19.64 30.99
CA GLU A 485 17.22 -18.99 30.63
C GLU A 485 17.06 -17.66 31.36
N PHE A 486 16.60 -16.63 30.64
CA PHE A 486 16.21 -15.37 31.25
C PHE A 486 15.12 -14.67 30.43
N ILE A 487 14.40 -13.78 31.10
CA ILE A 487 13.55 -12.77 30.46
C ILE A 487 14.18 -11.40 30.74
N LEU A 488 14.38 -10.61 29.69
CA LEU A 488 14.87 -9.24 29.79
C LEU A 488 13.74 -8.28 29.42
N LEU A 489 13.44 -7.36 30.35
CA LEU A 489 12.63 -6.17 30.13
C LEU A 489 13.53 -4.95 30.29
N HIS A 490 13.94 -4.36 29.17
CA HIS A 490 14.81 -3.19 29.13
C HIS A 490 14.03 -1.95 28.66
N SER A 491 14.14 -0.85 29.42
CA SER A 491 13.65 0.46 28.99
C SER A 491 14.79 1.46 28.84
N GLN A 492 14.83 2.16 27.70
CA GLN A 492 15.81 3.21 27.43
C GLN A 492 15.71 4.42 28.38
N LYS A 493 14.54 4.66 28.96
CA LYS A 493 14.27 5.82 29.82
C LYS A 493 13.33 5.43 30.97
N ASP A 494 12.07 5.80 30.90
CA ASP A 494 11.12 5.53 31.97
C ASP A 494 10.54 4.11 31.83
N MET A 495 10.37 3.41 32.95
CA MET A 495 9.57 2.19 33.04
C MET A 495 8.46 2.42 34.08
N ARG A 496 7.21 2.20 33.69
CA ARG A 496 6.04 2.40 34.56
C ARG A 496 5.20 1.14 34.58
N LEU A 497 4.96 0.59 35.77
CA LEU A 497 4.09 -0.55 35.99
C LEU A 497 2.88 -0.09 36.82
N LYS A 498 1.66 -0.36 36.34
CA LYS A 498 0.42 0.05 37.00
C LYS A 498 -0.59 -1.10 36.98
N ALA A 499 -0.83 -1.69 38.15
CA ALA A 499 -1.95 -2.60 38.39
C ALA A 499 -3.12 -1.82 39.00
N LYS A 500 -4.36 -2.14 38.60
CA LYS A 500 -5.58 -1.55 39.19
C LYS A 500 -6.13 -2.35 40.36
N ASN A 501 -5.71 -3.60 40.51
CA ASN A 501 -6.12 -4.49 41.58
C ASN A 501 -4.88 -4.98 42.34
N ASP A 502 -4.40 -6.19 42.04
CA ASP A 502 -3.29 -6.81 42.75
C ASP A 502 -2.04 -6.95 41.87
N PHE A 503 -0.86 -6.93 42.49
CA PHE A 503 0.41 -7.33 41.90
C PHE A 503 1.05 -8.38 42.80
N SER A 504 1.42 -9.53 42.25
CA SER A 504 2.07 -10.63 42.97
C SER A 504 3.36 -11.04 42.27
N ALA A 505 4.36 -11.42 43.07
CA ALA A 505 5.63 -11.95 42.58
C ALA A 505 6.13 -13.04 43.53
N GLN A 506 6.59 -14.15 42.98
CA GLN A 506 7.23 -15.26 43.70
C GLN A 506 8.60 -15.51 43.08
N ILE A 507 9.63 -15.57 43.93
CA ILE A 507 11.02 -15.77 43.51
C ILE A 507 11.60 -16.88 44.37
N ASP A 508 11.99 -17.99 43.74
CA ASP A 508 12.46 -19.20 44.44
C ASP A 508 13.90 -19.09 44.96
N ARG A 509 14.67 -18.14 44.43
CA ARG A 509 16.04 -17.86 44.87
C ARG A 509 16.17 -16.42 45.34
N ASN A 510 16.92 -15.59 44.60
CA ASN A 510 17.38 -14.30 45.09
C ASN A 510 16.71 -13.15 44.33
N VAL A 511 16.52 -12.03 45.04
CA VAL A 511 16.15 -10.73 44.46
C VAL A 511 17.21 -9.72 44.83
N LEU A 512 17.68 -8.95 43.85
CA LEU A 512 18.58 -7.81 44.05
C LEU A 512 17.89 -6.54 43.56
N TRP A 513 17.87 -5.51 44.40
CA TRP A 513 17.42 -4.16 44.04
C TRP A 513 18.57 -3.19 44.19
N GLU A 514 18.99 -2.59 43.07
CA GLU A 514 20.01 -1.54 43.05
C GLU A 514 19.38 -0.22 42.58
N ILE A 515 19.43 0.79 43.43
CA ILE A 515 18.80 2.10 43.20
C ILE A 515 19.85 3.17 43.50
N GLN A 516 20.26 3.91 42.47
CA GLN A 516 21.40 4.83 42.57
C GLN A 516 21.07 6.13 43.32
N GLU A 517 19.84 6.62 43.21
CA GLU A 517 19.46 7.91 43.80
C GLU A 517 18.45 7.76 44.93
N LYS A 518 17.19 7.49 44.61
CA LYS A 518 16.09 7.57 45.56
C LYS A 518 15.12 6.40 45.43
N ARG A 519 14.73 5.83 46.58
CA ARG A 519 13.59 4.93 46.72
C ARG A 519 12.52 5.58 47.59
N ASP A 520 11.33 5.77 47.03
CA ASP A 520 10.13 6.13 47.79
C ASP A 520 9.18 4.93 47.84
N THR A 521 8.59 4.67 49.00
CA THR A 521 7.54 3.65 49.16
C THR A 521 6.41 4.25 49.98
N GLN A 522 5.19 4.22 49.43
CA GLN A 522 4.01 4.80 50.08
C GLN A 522 2.85 3.80 50.06
N ILE A 523 2.45 3.36 51.24
CA ILE A 523 1.23 2.56 51.45
C ILE A 523 0.18 3.49 52.04
N LYS A 524 -0.83 3.86 51.25
CA LYS A 524 -1.84 4.86 51.67
C LYS A 524 -2.87 4.27 52.64
N LYS A 525 -3.14 2.97 52.54
CA LYS A 525 -4.10 2.23 53.36
C LYS A 525 -3.68 0.77 53.38
N GLY A 526 -3.82 0.10 54.52
CA GLY A 526 -3.48 -1.31 54.69
C GLY A 526 -2.27 -1.48 55.61
N ASN A 527 -1.62 -2.64 55.49
CA ASN A 527 -0.52 -3.06 56.34
C ASN A 527 0.75 -3.29 55.49
N ASP A 528 1.91 -3.04 56.10
CA ASP A 528 3.22 -3.43 55.56
C ASP A 528 3.81 -4.52 56.47
N THR A 529 3.95 -5.74 55.95
CA THR A 529 4.37 -6.89 56.75
C THR A 529 5.59 -7.54 56.10
N LEU A 530 6.69 -7.62 56.85
CA LEU A 530 7.86 -8.42 56.51
C LEU A 530 7.93 -9.63 57.44
N THR A 531 8.02 -10.83 56.89
CA THR A 531 8.23 -12.07 57.64
C THR A 531 9.47 -12.79 57.12
N LEU A 532 10.46 -12.95 57.99
CA LEU A 532 11.67 -13.73 57.73
C LEU A 532 11.63 -14.98 58.61
N SER A 533 11.30 -16.13 58.02
CA SER A 533 11.19 -17.40 58.78
C SER A 533 12.55 -17.96 59.19
N ALA A 534 13.61 -17.62 58.46
CA ALA A 534 14.99 -17.99 58.76
C ALA A 534 15.94 -16.94 58.18
N GLY A 535 17.13 -16.79 58.79
CA GLY A 535 18.16 -15.84 58.37
C GLY A 535 18.21 -14.58 59.23
N ASN A 536 18.93 -13.58 58.72
CA ASN A 536 19.19 -12.31 59.42
C ASN A 536 18.47 -11.14 58.75
N TYR A 537 18.07 -10.15 59.53
CA TYR A 537 17.65 -8.84 59.05
C TYR A 537 18.72 -7.81 59.41
N GLU A 538 19.24 -7.11 58.41
CA GLU A 538 20.27 -6.09 58.58
C GLU A 538 19.84 -4.79 57.90
N LEU A 539 20.04 -3.67 58.60
CA LEU A 539 19.81 -2.32 58.09
C LEU A 539 21.05 -1.47 58.38
N GLU A 540 21.77 -1.09 57.33
CA GLU A 540 22.92 -0.21 57.42
C GLU A 540 22.61 1.16 56.79
N VAL A 541 22.88 2.23 57.53
CA VAL A 541 22.88 3.61 57.03
C VAL A 541 24.26 4.20 57.30
N SER A 542 25.20 4.00 56.38
CA SER A 542 26.60 4.38 56.62
C SER A 542 26.79 5.91 56.71
N ARG A 543 25.91 6.69 56.07
CA ARG A 543 25.86 8.15 56.17
C ARG A 543 24.40 8.63 56.21
N GLY A 544 24.12 9.58 57.09
CA GLY A 544 22.78 10.18 57.24
C GLY A 544 22.09 9.77 58.54
N ASN A 545 20.76 9.85 58.54
CA ASN A 545 19.93 9.64 59.73
C ASN A 545 18.89 8.54 59.47
N ALA A 546 18.65 7.69 60.46
CA ALA A 546 17.49 6.80 60.50
C ALA A 546 16.42 7.39 61.44
N LYS A 547 15.15 7.37 61.04
CA LYS A 547 14.02 7.87 61.84
C LYS A 547 12.86 6.88 61.79
N ILE A 548 12.39 6.48 62.97
CA ILE A 548 11.20 5.64 63.14
C ILE A 548 10.16 6.46 63.90
N ASN A 549 9.06 6.78 63.24
CA ASN A 549 7.91 7.47 63.83
C ASN A 549 6.72 6.51 63.86
N VAL A 550 6.25 6.18 65.06
CA VAL A 550 5.06 5.35 65.25
C VAL A 550 3.99 6.18 65.95
N GLY A 551 2.81 6.30 65.35
CA GLY A 551 1.73 7.14 65.88
C GLY A 551 1.03 6.57 67.13
N GLN A 552 1.22 5.28 67.41
CA GLN A 552 0.68 4.58 68.58
C GLN A 552 1.82 3.79 69.27
N GLN A 553 1.72 2.46 69.34
CA GLN A 553 2.68 1.62 70.06
C GLN A 553 3.83 1.14 69.15
N CYS A 554 5.07 1.24 69.64
CA CYS A 554 6.23 0.57 69.06
C CYS A 554 6.67 -0.57 69.99
N THR A 555 6.72 -1.80 69.48
CA THR A 555 7.11 -3.00 70.24
C THR A 555 8.34 -3.63 69.60
N ILE A 556 9.38 -3.85 70.40
CA ILE A 556 10.59 -4.59 70.00
C ILE A 556 10.73 -5.77 70.97
N THR A 557 10.69 -6.99 70.43
CA THR A 557 10.79 -8.22 71.19
C THR A 557 11.96 -9.04 70.68
N ALA A 558 12.79 -9.56 71.58
CA ALA A 558 13.86 -10.49 71.26
C ALA A 558 13.95 -11.57 72.35
N ASN A 559 14.20 -12.81 71.95
CA ASN A 559 14.28 -13.93 72.89
C ASN A 559 15.61 -13.98 73.65
N GLN A 560 16.71 -13.51 73.03
CA GLN A 560 18.06 -13.58 73.61
C GLN A 560 18.54 -12.25 74.18
N GLY A 561 18.21 -11.14 73.54
CA GLY A 561 18.49 -9.82 74.07
C GLY A 561 18.31 -8.68 73.06
N ILE A 562 18.27 -7.47 73.59
CA ILE A 562 18.21 -6.21 72.84
C ILE A 562 19.40 -5.36 73.27
N GLU A 563 20.16 -4.85 72.32
CA GLU A 563 21.32 -3.99 72.55
C GLU A 563 21.17 -2.67 71.80
N LEU A 564 21.27 -1.55 72.52
CA LEU A 564 21.32 -0.21 71.93
C LEU A 564 22.69 0.40 72.25
N LYS A 565 23.48 0.72 71.22
CA LYS A 565 24.84 1.24 71.37
C LYS A 565 25.01 2.56 70.63
N VAL A 566 25.60 3.55 71.30
CA VAL A 566 25.94 4.86 70.75
C VAL A 566 27.37 5.21 71.19
N GLY A 567 28.36 4.99 70.31
CA GLY A 567 29.77 5.19 70.66
C GLY A 567 30.19 4.35 71.88
N ALA A 568 30.59 5.03 72.97
CA ALA A 568 30.97 4.43 74.24
C ALA A 568 29.77 4.07 75.16
N SER A 569 28.56 4.55 74.84
CA SER A 569 27.34 4.28 75.62
C SER A 569 26.60 3.04 75.11
N LYS A 570 26.04 2.24 76.03
CA LYS A 570 25.38 0.96 75.75
C LYS A 570 24.26 0.65 76.75
N LEU A 571 23.08 0.28 76.25
CA LEU A 571 22.01 -0.37 76.98
C LEU A 571 21.88 -1.82 76.51
N SER A 572 21.85 -2.78 77.43
CA SER A 572 21.66 -4.21 77.14
C SER A 572 20.51 -4.74 77.98
N ILE A 573 19.50 -5.33 77.31
CA ILE A 573 18.34 -5.99 77.92
C ILE A 573 18.44 -7.47 77.55
N THR A 574 18.50 -8.34 78.54
CA THR A 574 18.59 -9.80 78.37
C THR A 574 17.60 -10.49 79.29
N PRO A 575 17.27 -11.78 79.08
CA PRO A 575 16.45 -12.54 80.03
C PRO A 575 17.02 -12.55 81.47
N SER A 576 18.34 -12.41 81.63
CA SER A 576 19.01 -12.35 82.95
C SER A 576 18.95 -10.97 83.62
N GLY A 577 18.68 -9.89 82.90
CA GLY A 577 18.66 -8.54 83.48
C GLY A 577 18.93 -7.41 82.48
N ILE A 578 18.96 -6.18 83.01
CA ILE A 578 19.17 -4.93 82.26
C ILE A 578 20.47 -4.27 82.74
N THR A 579 21.35 -3.89 81.81
CA THR A 579 22.64 -3.20 82.09
C THR A 579 22.76 -1.90 81.29
N ILE A 580 23.17 -0.82 81.97
CA ILE A 580 23.45 0.49 81.36
C ILE A 580 24.93 0.82 81.59
N LYS A 581 25.71 1.05 80.53
CA LYS A 581 27.11 1.50 80.57
C LYS A 581 27.26 2.77 79.76
N ALA A 582 27.73 3.85 80.36
CA ALA A 582 28.00 5.12 79.69
C ALA A 582 29.03 5.95 80.48
N PRO A 583 29.72 6.93 79.85
CA PRO A 583 30.61 7.85 80.56
C PRO A 583 29.91 8.64 81.68
N SER A 584 28.63 8.96 81.49
CA SER A 584 27.76 9.60 82.48
C SER A 584 26.34 9.09 82.33
N VAL A 585 25.67 8.79 83.44
CA VAL A 585 24.25 8.44 83.47
C VAL A 585 23.54 9.35 84.47
N THR A 586 22.54 10.09 84.02
CA THR A 586 21.68 10.94 84.86
C THR A 586 20.27 10.36 84.85
N VAL A 587 19.67 10.19 86.03
CA VAL A 587 18.29 9.70 86.21
C VAL A 587 17.52 10.71 87.06
N GLU A 588 16.49 11.34 86.48
CA GLU A 588 15.70 12.38 87.13
C GLU A 588 14.23 11.96 87.24
N GLY A 589 13.58 12.23 88.37
CA GLY A 589 12.17 12.00 88.59
C GLY A 589 11.50 13.24 89.19
N SER A 590 10.53 13.83 88.48
CA SER A 590 9.86 15.07 88.91
C SER A 590 8.86 14.89 90.05
N GLY A 591 8.29 13.69 90.21
CA GLY A 591 7.34 13.36 91.29
C GLY A 591 7.96 12.48 92.38
N LYS A 592 8.33 11.25 92.01
CA LYS A 592 8.98 10.28 92.91
C LYS A 592 9.89 9.37 92.10
N LEU A 593 11.15 9.25 92.53
CA LEU A 593 12.04 8.20 92.09
C LEU A 593 12.02 7.06 93.12
N ALA A 594 11.77 5.82 92.70
CA ALA A 594 11.74 4.66 93.59
C ALA A 594 12.60 3.52 93.02
N LEU A 595 13.63 3.11 93.78
CA LEU A 595 14.46 1.95 93.48
C LEU A 595 14.16 0.88 94.53
N LYS A 596 13.64 -0.27 94.09
CA LYS A 596 13.27 -1.39 94.96
C LYS A 596 13.96 -2.66 94.46
N SER A 597 14.65 -3.38 95.34
CA SER A 597 15.22 -4.70 95.08
C SER A 597 14.64 -5.70 96.08
N GLY A 598 14.23 -6.88 95.60
CA GLY A 598 13.88 -8.00 96.48
C GLY A 598 15.11 -8.70 97.09
N GLY A 599 16.29 -8.44 96.54
CA GLY A 599 17.59 -8.87 97.05
C GLY A 599 18.46 -7.67 97.45
N MET A 600 19.76 -7.72 97.11
CA MET A 600 20.69 -6.62 97.37
C MET A 600 20.46 -5.47 96.37
N ALA A 601 20.54 -4.23 96.87
CA ALA A 601 20.71 -3.04 96.05
C ALA A 601 22.05 -2.42 96.45
N GLU A 602 22.97 -2.30 95.50
CA GLU A 602 24.33 -1.82 95.75
C GLU A 602 24.58 -0.51 95.02
N LEU A 603 25.18 0.46 95.72
CA LEU A 603 25.64 1.72 95.15
C LEU A 603 27.13 1.86 95.45
N THR A 604 27.97 1.82 94.41
CA THR A 604 29.43 1.96 94.53
C THR A 604 29.94 3.09 93.66
N GLY A 605 30.93 3.82 94.15
CA GLY A 605 31.56 4.93 93.45
C GLY A 605 32.67 5.55 94.28
N THR A 606 33.58 6.29 93.63
CA THR A 606 34.64 7.05 94.32
C THR A 606 34.06 8.11 95.27
N THR A 607 32.88 8.63 94.97
CA THR A 607 32.09 9.49 95.84
C THR A 607 30.61 9.17 95.63
N VAL A 608 29.93 8.79 96.71
CA VAL A 608 28.47 8.64 96.72
C VAL A 608 27.91 9.75 97.60
N LYS A 609 27.11 10.64 97.01
CA LYS A 609 26.48 11.77 97.70
C LYS A 609 24.97 11.58 97.67
N VAL A 610 24.34 11.53 98.85
CA VAL A 610 22.88 11.44 99.00
C VAL A 610 22.43 12.68 99.75
N GLU A 611 21.65 13.54 99.10
CA GLU A 611 21.15 14.79 99.67
C GLU A 611 19.62 14.84 99.57
N GLY A 612 18.97 15.13 100.70
CA GLY A 612 17.55 15.44 100.75
C GLY A 612 17.39 16.86 101.30
N SER A 613 16.86 17.78 100.49
CA SER A 613 16.70 19.20 100.88
C SER A 613 15.76 19.39 102.06
N ALA A 614 14.72 18.54 102.18
CA ALA A 614 13.84 18.49 103.34
C ALA A 614 14.29 17.41 104.34
N MET A 615 14.49 16.18 103.86
CA MET A 615 14.88 15.03 104.67
C MET A 615 15.55 13.97 103.79
N ALA A 616 16.69 13.45 104.22
CA ALA A 616 17.23 12.18 103.75
C ALA A 616 17.09 11.16 104.91
N GLN A 617 16.43 10.03 104.66
CA GLN A 617 16.21 9.00 105.67
C GLN A 617 16.77 7.66 105.22
N LEU A 618 17.65 7.08 106.05
CA LEU A 618 18.12 5.70 105.94
C LEU A 618 17.41 4.88 107.02
N LYS A 619 16.69 3.84 106.62
CA LYS A 619 15.94 2.98 107.55
C LYS A 619 16.08 1.52 107.13
N GLY A 620 16.51 0.67 108.05
CA GLY A 620 16.68 -0.77 107.88
C GLY A 620 16.62 -1.50 109.23
N GLY A 621 16.51 -2.83 109.22
CA GLY A 621 16.56 -3.62 110.46
C GLY A 621 17.92 -3.47 111.18
N ILE A 622 19.00 -3.37 110.40
CA ILE A 622 20.33 -2.96 110.84
C ILE A 622 20.82 -1.92 109.83
N VAL A 623 21.38 -0.81 110.32
CA VAL A 623 22.08 0.20 109.50
C VAL A 623 23.51 0.25 110.01
N GLN A 624 24.46 -0.18 109.18
CA GLN A 624 25.89 -0.20 109.50
C GLN A 624 26.61 0.82 108.62
N VAL A 625 27.46 1.65 109.23
CA VAL A 625 28.26 2.67 108.56
C VAL A 625 29.72 2.40 108.88
N ASP A 626 30.42 1.74 107.96
CA ASP A 626 31.84 1.44 108.09
C ASP A 626 32.65 2.42 107.23
N ALA A 627 33.58 3.14 107.86
CA ALA A 627 34.50 4.05 107.17
C ALA A 627 35.94 3.60 107.43
N THR A 628 36.73 3.44 106.37
CA THR A 628 38.18 3.15 106.47
C THR A 628 39.00 4.38 106.86
N GLY A 629 38.44 5.59 106.68
CA GLY A 629 39.02 6.87 107.09
C GLY A 629 38.24 7.51 108.24
N ILE A 630 37.55 8.62 107.97
CA ILE A 630 36.76 9.37 108.97
C ILE A 630 35.29 9.37 108.57
N ALA A 631 34.41 8.92 109.46
CA ALA A 631 32.97 9.15 109.37
C ALA A 631 32.62 10.45 110.11
N MET A 632 32.05 11.45 109.41
CA MET A 632 31.57 12.69 110.03
C MET A 632 30.05 12.79 109.97
N VAL A 633 29.41 12.85 111.13
CA VAL A 633 27.98 13.17 111.25
C VAL A 633 27.86 14.57 111.84
N LYS A 634 27.29 15.52 111.10
CA LYS A 634 27.16 16.93 111.51
C LYS A 634 25.71 17.40 111.36
N GLY A 635 25.18 18.07 112.37
CA GLY A 635 23.84 18.67 112.38
C GLY A 635 23.61 19.54 113.60
N ALA A 636 22.63 20.46 113.54
CA ALA A 636 22.27 21.34 114.67
C ALA A 636 21.78 20.57 115.91
N LEU A 637 21.19 19.39 115.70
CA LEU A 637 20.87 18.40 116.73
C LEU A 637 21.22 17.02 116.18
N THR A 638 22.17 16.34 116.81
CA THR A 638 22.58 14.97 116.45
C THR A 638 22.33 14.06 117.64
N LYS A 639 21.42 13.10 117.49
CA LYS A 639 21.14 12.09 118.51
C LYS A 639 21.71 10.76 118.04
N ILE A 640 22.84 10.38 118.62
CA ILE A 640 23.44 9.06 118.46
C ILE A 640 22.97 8.26 119.68
N GLY A 641 22.22 7.20 119.43
CA GLY A 641 21.68 6.29 120.44
C GLY A 641 22.40 4.97 120.42
#